data_AF-A0A812Q922-F1
#
_entry.id   AF-A0A812Q922-F1
#
_cell.length_a   1.000
_cell.length_b   1.000
_cell.length_c   1.000
_cell.angle_alpha   90.00
_cell.angle_beta   90.00
_cell.angle_gamma   90.00
#
_symmetry.space_group_name_H-M   'P 1'
#
loop_
_entity.id
_entity.type
_entity.pdbx_description
1 polymer ?
#
loop_
_entity_poly.entity_id
_entity_poly.type
_entity_poly.pdbx_seq_one_letter_code
_entity_poly.pdbx_strand_id
1 'polypeptide(L)'
;MAFGDPWGDGSQILGARLTSSLGKGKQPAADFLQKLEPIAIAVQPDAKPSNVQSNAFLECPRGIWPAQPPDPPVISEPPAAPASSPLPAAQSPPPKIEVTTDASTSGRTDEERRVLEVVQKRAGVYADKGAHPEFANVLLLTAANYAYFAIYQNWRCNAERHGLDWAVVANDEEAFEKLGADRALLAIGEKVSGMNGWGSAKLDSVGRNKMFMVLTIMRVSGYGVVFTDADNMFRGDPFARGVHLGDLIRSEKYDYVYQEELAKAPDKGHVVPGDGGNTGFFYATPHRKAKVVSLFEDVVAEVDRQREEAFKRSGERLGADQPIFWQVIQKLRSTGGHFGPGGFKCVRLCKHNPTCVAQPEETLDYCSMDPFVHPTGWDEPPKTLVTYHANYAANEAKIAKLQKAGTDKNPANDLMQVSANDEGRVLEVVQKRAGVYADKGAHPEFANVLLLTAANYAYFAIYQNWRCNAERHGLDWAVVANDEEAFEKLGADRALLAIGEKVSGMNGWGSAKLDSVGRNKMFMVLTIMRVSGYGVVFTDADNMFRGDPFARGVHLGDLIRSEKYDYVYQEELAKAPDKGHVVPGDGGNTGFFYATPRRNQKMVAFFGAVVAEVDRQREESFRKHGERLGADQPIFWQVMQLLRATGGKAGPGGFRCVKLCNQSPTCQAPDEDTLQYCSMDAFMHPTGWEVPPPERVTYHANYAANNDKIAKLEKAGLWGAWSLRGGSKYLPRRIISACAVWDFYCRHDPADADQEADAPTHSHGITLEAVKQHECPNHPRLECLRRTTPALQELRYPSDAESHFQEIRQALSQWFDFAAKKFMADMKNPRRRLLRAMDRKPVDFALSGRPYIPIFMTYVDLWVANVFEYEAMIAKLKEVIRPGVAYITVVQHDTGMVSSRDKIVNLMKEIPNVLVLSAGGYGHVPIPLFKQPEEPLCKRFFKKMASSDTNAPKEWVFEIGVRSVRCIVAQGQSPCKDMRKKMIKLVNKEADRMGVKVRTGFGSADEWHQVAGNSKVSLCPRGYGRTAFHLFEILQLGLIPIHARSLIGDRYHCSILQPKLNAQASSQTFHAGLPRHPLDTLRRPHLVQIKFQTALYEPEL
;
A
#
# COMPACT_ATOMS: atom_id res chain seq x y z
N MET A 1 -17.11 -93.81 -40.48
CA MET A 1 -15.63 -93.71 -40.40
C MET A 1 -15.29 -92.25 -40.14
N ALA A 2 -14.41 -91.98 -39.17
CA ALA A 2 -13.76 -90.69 -38.80
C ALA A 2 -14.25 -89.42 -39.55
N PHE A 3 -14.97 -88.45 -38.96
CA PHE A 3 -15.17 -88.00 -37.56
C PHE A 3 -13.88 -87.53 -36.83
N GLY A 4 -13.89 -86.39 -36.12
CA GLY A 4 -14.99 -85.43 -35.93
C GLY A 4 -14.73 -84.28 -34.92
N ASP A 5 -15.83 -83.73 -34.41
CA ASP A 5 -16.06 -82.78 -33.28
C ASP A 5 -15.23 -83.03 -31.99
N PRO A 6 -15.09 -82.08 -31.01
CA PRO A 6 -16.13 -81.20 -30.42
C PRO A 6 -15.76 -79.68 -30.31
N TRP A 7 -16.69 -78.72 -30.14
CA TRP A 7 -17.87 -78.55 -29.24
C TRP A 7 -17.53 -78.33 -27.75
N GLY A 8 -18.32 -77.51 -27.00
CA GLY A 8 -17.99 -77.21 -25.58
C GLY A 8 -18.96 -76.37 -24.70
N ASP A 9 -19.84 -75.54 -25.28
CA ASP A 9 -20.98 -74.85 -24.59
C ASP A 9 -20.66 -73.85 -23.43
N GLY A 10 -21.69 -73.16 -22.88
CA GLY A 10 -21.57 -72.25 -21.72
C GLY A 10 -22.83 -71.43 -21.34
N SER A 11 -23.48 -70.78 -22.30
CA SER A 11 -24.85 -70.18 -22.25
C SER A 11 -25.18 -68.96 -21.34
N GLN A 12 -26.29 -68.26 -21.71
CA GLN A 12 -27.13 -67.31 -20.94
C GLN A 12 -26.66 -65.83 -20.75
N ILE A 13 -27.50 -64.76 -20.90
CA ILE A 13 -28.89 -64.66 -21.44
C ILE A 13 -29.28 -63.21 -21.93
N LEU A 14 -30.20 -63.13 -22.91
CA LEU A 14 -31.10 -62.01 -23.36
C LEU A 14 -30.63 -60.55 -23.70
N GLY A 15 -31.12 -60.05 -24.86
CA GLY A 15 -31.55 -58.64 -25.10
C GLY A 15 -30.57 -57.68 -25.81
N ALA A 16 -30.46 -57.56 -27.14
CA ALA A 16 -31.43 -57.04 -28.14
C ALA A 16 -31.87 -55.57 -27.91
N ARG A 17 -31.93 -54.62 -28.88
CA ARG A 17 -31.75 -54.53 -30.37
C ARG A 17 -31.91 -53.01 -30.74
N LEU A 18 -31.48 -52.31 -31.82
CA LEU A 18 -30.71 -52.44 -33.09
C LEU A 18 -30.09 -51.02 -33.35
N THR A 19 -28.83 -50.80 -33.78
CA THR A 19 -28.30 -50.67 -35.18
C THR A 19 -29.24 -50.00 -36.22
N SER A 20 -28.96 -48.89 -36.93
CA SER A 20 -27.78 -48.40 -37.70
C SER A 20 -27.61 -48.97 -39.13
N SER A 21 -27.54 -48.09 -40.13
CA SER A 21 -27.04 -48.32 -41.50
C SER A 21 -26.18 -47.10 -41.91
N LEU A 22 -24.89 -47.21 -42.23
CA LEU A 22 -24.19 -47.88 -43.34
C LEU A 22 -24.03 -47.00 -44.60
N GLY A 23 -22.80 -46.52 -44.83
CA GLY A 23 -22.32 -45.88 -46.06
C GLY A 23 -20.79 -45.71 -46.01
N LYS A 24 -20.08 -46.07 -47.09
CA LYS A 24 -18.60 -46.04 -47.17
C LYS A 24 -18.13 -44.97 -48.17
N GLY A 25 -17.03 -44.28 -47.87
CA GLY A 25 -16.33 -43.38 -48.80
C GLY A 25 -14.93 -43.00 -48.29
N LYS A 26 -14.00 -42.64 -49.19
CA LYS A 26 -12.62 -42.23 -48.87
C LYS A 26 -12.25 -40.94 -49.61
N GLN A 27 -11.68 -39.98 -48.87
CA GLN A 27 -10.79 -38.89 -49.33
C GLN A 27 -11.32 -37.89 -50.39
N PRO A 28 -10.67 -36.72 -50.55
CA PRO A 28 -9.94 -35.89 -49.58
C PRO A 28 -10.61 -34.51 -49.39
N ALA A 29 -10.00 -33.61 -48.63
CA ALA A 29 -10.57 -32.30 -48.31
C ALA A 29 -10.34 -31.23 -49.40
N ALA A 30 -11.38 -30.44 -49.68
CA ALA A 30 -11.32 -29.11 -50.27
C ALA A 30 -12.52 -28.27 -49.77
N ASP A 31 -12.35 -26.95 -49.79
CA ASP A 31 -13.37 -25.89 -49.72
C ASP A 31 -14.48 -25.95 -48.65
N PHE A 32 -14.36 -25.10 -47.62
CA PHE A 32 -15.53 -24.42 -47.04
C PHE A 32 -15.18 -23.00 -46.58
N LEU A 33 -15.56 -22.01 -47.40
CA LEU A 33 -15.50 -20.58 -47.11
C LEU A 33 -16.84 -19.95 -47.55
N GLN A 34 -17.17 -18.80 -46.95
CA GLN A 34 -18.43 -18.06 -47.10
C GLN A 34 -19.69 -18.75 -46.53
N LYS A 35 -20.26 -18.15 -45.46
CA LYS A 35 -21.65 -17.65 -45.43
C LYS A 35 -21.99 -16.99 -44.09
N LEU A 36 -21.99 -15.66 -44.07
CA LEU A 36 -22.92 -14.83 -43.28
C LEU A 36 -23.10 -13.51 -44.04
N GLU A 37 -24.36 -13.15 -44.32
CA GLU A 37 -24.73 -11.89 -44.99
C GLU A 37 -25.12 -10.83 -43.95
N PRO A 38 -24.92 -9.53 -44.22
CA PRO A 38 -25.24 -8.47 -43.27
C PRO A 38 -26.71 -8.04 -43.37
N ILE A 39 -27.38 -7.88 -42.22
CA ILE A 39 -28.66 -7.18 -42.13
C ILE A 39 -28.37 -5.67 -42.04
N ALA A 40 -28.90 -4.90 -42.99
CA ALA A 40 -28.82 -3.45 -42.99
C ALA A 40 -29.92 -2.81 -42.12
N ILE A 41 -29.58 -1.72 -41.42
CA ILE A 41 -30.54 -0.83 -40.78
C ILE A 41 -30.28 0.59 -41.31
N ALA A 42 -31.33 1.26 -41.79
CA ALA A 42 -31.24 2.61 -42.35
C ALA A 42 -31.22 3.68 -41.25
N VAL A 43 -30.61 4.83 -41.56
CA VAL A 43 -30.58 6.01 -40.68
C VAL A 43 -31.07 7.21 -41.48
N GLN A 44 -32.01 7.98 -40.91
CA GLN A 44 -32.38 9.31 -41.41
C GLN A 44 -31.58 10.40 -40.67
N PRO A 45 -31.13 11.47 -41.36
CA PRO A 45 -30.61 12.66 -40.72
C PRO A 45 -31.74 13.67 -40.42
N ASP A 46 -31.68 14.34 -39.27
CA ASP A 46 -31.65 15.82 -39.17
C ASP A 46 -31.91 16.31 -37.73
N ALA A 47 -30.88 16.90 -37.11
CA ALA A 47 -31.01 17.81 -35.97
C ALA A 47 -29.75 18.69 -35.89
N LYS A 48 -29.92 20.02 -35.78
CA LYS A 48 -28.80 20.96 -35.57
C LYS A 48 -28.40 20.98 -34.09
N PRO A 49 -27.11 21.04 -33.75
CA PRO A 49 -26.69 21.25 -32.37
C PRO A 49 -26.97 22.70 -31.92
N SER A 50 -27.53 22.86 -30.73
CA SER A 50 -27.57 24.13 -30.00
C SER A 50 -26.33 24.27 -29.10
N ASN A 51 -25.89 25.50 -28.84
CA ASN A 51 -24.77 25.75 -27.94
C ASN A 51 -25.13 25.37 -26.49
N VAL A 52 -24.34 24.48 -25.89
CA VAL A 52 -24.35 24.19 -24.46
C VAL A 52 -22.91 24.26 -23.95
N GLN A 53 -22.62 25.20 -23.05
CA GLN A 53 -21.34 25.25 -22.35
C GLN A 53 -21.28 24.15 -21.30
N SER A 54 -20.21 23.35 -21.29
CA SER A 54 -20.06 22.16 -20.45
C SER A 54 -18.91 22.29 -19.44
N ASN A 55 -19.19 22.83 -18.26
CA ASN A 55 -18.31 22.72 -17.10
C ASN A 55 -18.51 21.36 -16.40
N ALA A 56 -17.42 20.64 -16.10
CA ALA A 56 -17.44 19.49 -15.21
C ALA A 56 -16.05 19.23 -14.59
N PHE A 57 -15.95 19.40 -13.27
CA PHE A 57 -14.87 18.91 -12.42
C PHE A 57 -15.38 17.75 -11.55
N LEU A 58 -14.47 16.98 -10.95
CA LEU A 58 -14.53 16.33 -9.62
C LEU A 58 -13.18 15.59 -9.42
N GLU A 59 -12.50 15.44 -8.28
CA GLU A 59 -12.67 15.70 -6.83
C GLU A 59 -13.70 16.73 -6.32
N CYS A 60 -14.30 16.44 -5.16
CA CYS A 60 -15.13 17.41 -4.42
C CYS A 60 -14.26 18.58 -3.93
N PRO A 61 -14.45 19.80 -4.46
CA PRO A 61 -13.65 20.95 -4.05
C PRO A 61 -14.02 21.33 -2.61
N ARG A 62 -13.02 21.68 -1.79
CA ARG A 62 -13.29 22.30 -0.48
C ARG A 62 -14.00 23.63 -0.72
N GLY A 63 -15.22 23.76 -0.18
CA GLY A 63 -16.11 24.87 -0.50
C GLY A 63 -15.51 26.24 -0.21
N ILE A 64 -15.19 26.98 -1.27
CA ILE A 64 -15.29 28.43 -1.26
C ILE A 64 -16.78 28.74 -1.45
N TRP A 65 -17.37 29.50 -0.53
CA TRP A 65 -18.77 29.91 -0.63
C TRP A 65 -19.02 30.69 -1.93
N PRO A 66 -20.15 30.48 -2.63
CA PRO A 66 -20.47 31.30 -3.79
C PRO A 66 -20.61 32.76 -3.38
N ALA A 67 -20.10 33.67 -4.22
CA ALA A 67 -20.40 35.09 -4.10
C ALA A 67 -21.92 35.33 -4.26
N GLN A 68 -22.39 36.51 -3.84
CA GLN A 68 -23.80 36.88 -3.99
C GLN A 68 -24.28 36.72 -5.43
N PRO A 69 -25.54 36.28 -5.65
CA PRO A 69 -26.10 36.21 -6.99
C PRO A 69 -26.10 37.60 -7.64
N PRO A 70 -25.76 37.73 -8.93
CA PRO A 70 -25.93 38.99 -9.64
C PRO A 70 -27.42 39.35 -9.75
N ASP A 71 -27.71 40.65 -9.83
CA ASP A 71 -29.08 41.15 -10.00
C ASP A 71 -29.78 40.50 -11.21
N PRO A 72 -31.07 40.13 -11.08
CA PRO A 72 -31.79 39.49 -12.17
C PRO A 72 -31.94 40.45 -13.37
N PRO A 73 -31.77 39.98 -14.62
CA PRO A 73 -31.94 40.82 -15.79
C PRO A 73 -33.40 41.29 -15.90
N VAL A 74 -33.59 42.58 -16.20
CA VAL A 74 -34.91 43.17 -16.42
C VAL A 74 -35.52 42.58 -17.69
N ILE A 75 -36.50 41.69 -17.52
CA ILE A 75 -37.29 41.10 -18.61
C ILE A 75 -38.74 41.58 -18.45
N SER A 76 -39.34 42.03 -19.54
CA SER A 76 -40.70 42.59 -19.60
C SER A 76 -41.78 41.56 -19.27
N GLU A 77 -42.85 42.02 -18.62
CA GLU A 77 -43.95 41.20 -18.11
C GLU A 77 -44.71 40.41 -19.20
N PRO A 78 -44.93 39.09 -19.03
CA PRO A 78 -46.01 38.37 -19.69
C PRO A 78 -47.36 38.56 -18.93
N PRO A 79 -48.51 38.45 -19.61
CA PRO A 79 -49.81 38.79 -19.04
C PRO A 79 -50.27 37.84 -17.91
N ALA A 80 -51.04 38.40 -16.97
CA ALA A 80 -51.38 37.75 -15.70
C ALA A 80 -52.27 36.49 -15.83
N ALA A 81 -51.90 35.45 -15.06
CA ALA A 81 -52.74 34.30 -14.75
C ALA A 81 -53.61 34.57 -13.49
N PRO A 82 -54.76 33.89 -13.31
CA PRO A 82 -55.68 34.17 -12.20
C PRO A 82 -55.11 33.80 -10.82
N ALA A 83 -55.54 34.53 -9.80
CA ALA A 83 -54.98 34.47 -8.44
C ALA A 83 -55.15 33.09 -7.77
N SER A 84 -54.05 32.59 -7.19
CA SER A 84 -54.05 31.46 -6.28
C SER A 84 -54.31 31.89 -4.83
N SER A 85 -54.89 30.97 -4.03
CA SER A 85 -55.22 31.21 -2.63
C SER A 85 -53.99 31.54 -1.77
N PRO A 86 -54.14 32.36 -0.71
CA PRO A 86 -53.02 32.72 0.17
C PRO A 86 -52.42 31.49 0.86
N LEU A 87 -51.09 31.45 0.92
CA LEU A 87 -50.33 30.43 1.65
C LEU A 87 -50.61 30.50 3.15
N PRO A 88 -50.62 29.36 3.88
CA PRO A 88 -50.69 29.36 5.33
C PRO A 88 -49.52 30.14 5.96
N ALA A 89 -49.78 30.83 7.06
CA ALA A 89 -48.74 31.53 7.81
C ALA A 89 -47.64 30.56 8.27
N ALA A 90 -46.38 31.02 8.24
CA ALA A 90 -45.24 30.22 8.67
C ALA A 90 -45.41 29.79 10.13
N GLN A 91 -45.30 28.48 10.37
CA GLN A 91 -45.35 27.93 11.73
C GLN A 91 -44.14 28.42 12.52
N SER A 92 -44.35 28.74 13.79
CA SER A 92 -43.26 29.07 14.72
C SER A 92 -42.24 27.92 14.76
N PRO A 93 -40.93 28.22 14.83
CA PRO A 93 -39.90 27.18 14.82
C PRO A 93 -40.13 26.16 15.94
N PRO A 94 -39.85 24.86 15.70
CA PRO A 94 -40.09 23.82 16.69
C PRO A 94 -39.35 24.14 17.99
N PRO A 95 -39.93 23.83 19.17
CA PRO A 95 -39.30 24.11 20.44
C PRO A 95 -37.92 23.45 20.47
N LYS A 96 -36.89 24.28 20.64
CA LYS A 96 -35.51 23.82 20.71
C LYS A 96 -35.42 22.85 21.88
N ILE A 97 -35.02 21.60 21.60
CA ILE A 97 -34.91 20.58 22.66
C ILE A 97 -33.80 21.02 23.59
N GLU A 98 -34.18 21.55 24.75
CA GLU A 98 -33.30 21.74 25.87
C GLU A 98 -32.93 20.34 26.39
N VAL A 99 -31.89 19.77 25.80
CA VAL A 99 -31.20 18.59 26.33
C VAL A 99 -30.75 18.98 27.74
N THR A 100 -31.50 18.54 28.75
CA THR A 100 -31.34 19.00 30.12
C THR A 100 -29.91 18.71 30.59
N THR A 101 -29.13 19.78 30.78
CA THR A 101 -27.73 19.73 31.20
C THR A 101 -27.61 19.53 32.72
N ASP A 102 -28.63 18.96 33.35
CA ASP A 102 -28.79 18.79 34.80
C ASP A 102 -27.76 17.83 35.38
N ALA A 103 -26.60 18.39 35.75
CA ALA A 103 -25.71 18.05 36.85
C ALA A 103 -25.14 16.62 36.99
N SER A 104 -25.58 15.64 36.20
CA SER A 104 -25.24 14.20 36.33
C SER A 104 -24.37 13.70 35.16
N THR A 105 -23.49 14.57 34.64
CA THR A 105 -22.44 14.17 33.67
C THR A 105 -21.43 13.19 34.25
N SER A 106 -21.39 13.05 35.59
CA SER A 106 -20.59 12.10 36.36
C SER A 106 -20.94 10.63 36.12
N GLY A 107 -22.12 10.32 35.55
CA GLY A 107 -22.55 8.95 35.27
C GLY A 107 -22.20 8.39 33.87
N ARG A 108 -21.68 9.21 32.95
CA ARG A 108 -21.42 8.82 31.55
C ARG A 108 -19.99 8.32 31.34
N THR A 109 -19.83 7.27 30.52
CA THR A 109 -18.49 6.78 30.15
C THR A 109 -17.73 7.78 29.26
N ASP A 110 -16.41 7.63 29.15
CA ASP A 110 -15.60 8.47 28.27
C ASP A 110 -15.92 8.23 26.79
N GLU A 111 -16.36 7.02 26.42
CA GLU A 111 -16.90 6.71 25.08
C GLU A 111 -18.21 7.45 24.84
N GLU A 112 -19.16 7.38 25.78
CA GLU A 112 -20.45 8.10 25.67
C GLU A 112 -20.26 9.62 25.54
N ARG A 113 -19.27 10.18 26.26
CA ARG A 113 -18.91 11.60 26.16
C ARG A 113 -18.38 11.95 24.76
N ARG A 114 -17.44 11.16 24.22
CA ARG A 114 -16.92 11.33 22.84
C ARG A 114 -18.01 11.16 21.78
N VAL A 115 -18.95 10.22 21.98
CA VAL A 115 -20.12 10.08 21.10
C VAL A 115 -20.91 11.38 21.11
N LEU A 116 -21.26 11.90 22.30
CA LEU A 116 -22.04 13.13 22.40
C LEU A 116 -21.32 14.35 21.79
N GLU A 117 -20.00 14.49 21.99
CA GLU A 117 -19.19 15.58 21.42
C GLU A 117 -19.25 15.61 19.88
N VAL A 118 -19.04 14.46 19.21
CA VAL A 118 -19.13 14.36 17.75
C VAL A 118 -20.58 14.52 17.28
N VAL A 119 -21.55 13.94 17.99
CA VAL A 119 -22.98 14.04 17.66
C VAL A 119 -23.46 15.49 17.72
N GLN A 120 -23.13 16.24 18.77
CA GLN A 120 -23.45 17.67 18.87
C GLN A 120 -22.76 18.50 17.77
N LYS A 121 -21.51 18.15 17.41
CA LYS A 121 -20.81 18.78 16.28
C LYS A 121 -21.47 18.48 14.92
N ARG A 122 -22.04 17.27 14.72
CA ARG A 122 -22.49 16.76 13.41
C ARG A 122 -24.01 16.64 13.20
N ALA A 123 -24.84 16.88 14.22
CA ALA A 123 -26.30 16.92 14.07
C ALA A 123 -26.75 18.14 13.26
N GLY A 124 -27.86 18.00 12.53
CA GLY A 124 -28.14 18.79 11.34
C GLY A 124 -27.66 18.02 10.11
N VAL A 125 -28.60 17.46 9.35
CA VAL A 125 -28.32 16.62 8.15
C VAL A 125 -27.59 17.40 7.04
N TYR A 126 -27.72 18.72 7.01
CA TYR A 126 -27.00 19.62 6.11
C TYR A 126 -25.88 20.37 6.85
N ALA A 127 -24.80 20.65 6.13
CA ALA A 127 -23.68 21.46 6.63
C ALA A 127 -24.10 22.89 6.97
N ASP A 128 -25.03 23.48 6.20
CA ASP A 128 -25.79 24.66 6.64
C ASP A 128 -26.99 24.21 7.48
N LYS A 129 -26.77 24.23 8.80
CA LYS A 129 -27.79 23.90 9.82
C LYS A 129 -28.84 24.99 10.00
N GLY A 130 -28.60 26.19 9.48
CA GLY A 130 -29.53 27.33 9.53
C GLY A 130 -30.53 27.32 8.37
N ALA A 131 -30.12 26.84 7.20
CA ALA A 131 -30.99 26.69 6.03
C ALA A 131 -32.08 25.61 6.19
N HIS A 132 -31.81 24.59 7.02
CA HIS A 132 -32.67 23.42 7.19
C HIS A 132 -32.98 23.09 8.66
N PRO A 133 -33.67 23.99 9.40
CA PRO A 133 -34.00 23.78 10.81
C PRO A 133 -34.87 22.53 11.05
N GLU A 134 -35.63 22.08 10.05
CA GLU A 134 -36.40 20.84 10.10
C GLU A 134 -35.56 19.57 10.39
N PHE A 135 -34.24 19.61 10.11
CA PHE A 135 -33.33 18.48 10.35
C PHE A 135 -32.31 18.75 11.47
N ALA A 136 -32.45 19.85 12.23
CA ALA A 136 -31.46 20.26 13.24
C ALA A 136 -31.22 19.23 14.35
N ASN A 137 -32.25 18.46 14.72
CA ASN A 137 -32.18 17.39 15.73
C ASN A 137 -32.04 15.98 15.11
N VAL A 138 -31.50 15.90 13.89
CA VAL A 138 -31.27 14.64 13.14
C VAL A 138 -29.81 14.56 12.71
N LEU A 139 -29.19 13.39 12.89
CA LEU A 139 -27.82 13.09 12.48
C LEU A 139 -27.82 12.12 11.28
N LEU A 140 -27.09 12.45 10.22
CA LEU A 140 -26.73 11.48 9.19
C LEU A 140 -25.51 10.66 9.67
N LEU A 141 -25.60 9.34 9.62
CA LEU A 141 -24.60 8.40 10.14
C LEU A 141 -24.30 7.30 9.12
N THR A 142 -23.03 7.03 8.87
CA THR A 142 -22.57 5.88 8.08
C THR A 142 -21.63 4.99 8.89
N ALA A 143 -21.39 3.76 8.44
CA ALA A 143 -20.42 2.83 9.05
C ALA A 143 -19.40 2.37 8.01
N ALA A 144 -18.12 2.40 8.37
CA ALA A 144 -17.02 1.97 7.51
C ALA A 144 -15.92 1.27 8.31
N ASN A 145 -15.08 0.51 7.61
CA ASN A 145 -13.76 0.08 8.06
C ASN A 145 -12.74 0.43 6.97
N TYR A 146 -11.43 0.33 7.25
CA TYR A 146 -10.44 0.82 6.29
C TYR A 146 -10.38 -0.01 4.99
N ALA A 147 -10.80 -1.28 5.02
CA ALA A 147 -10.88 -2.11 3.83
C ALA A 147 -12.04 -1.73 2.88
N TYR A 148 -13.06 -1.02 3.38
CA TYR A 148 -14.14 -0.44 2.57
C TYR A 148 -13.97 1.06 2.33
N PHE A 149 -12.80 1.64 2.65
CA PHE A 149 -12.59 3.08 2.63
C PHE A 149 -12.78 3.71 1.24
N ALA A 150 -12.46 3.01 0.15
CA ALA A 150 -12.71 3.48 -1.22
C ALA A 150 -14.21 3.63 -1.51
N ILE A 151 -15.04 2.70 -1.05
CA ILE A 151 -16.51 2.77 -1.21
C ILE A 151 -17.07 3.90 -0.32
N TYR A 152 -16.58 4.05 0.91
CA TYR A 152 -16.91 5.18 1.77
C TYR A 152 -16.55 6.54 1.14
N GLN A 153 -15.39 6.67 0.47
CA GLN A 153 -15.03 7.94 -0.20
C GLN A 153 -15.99 8.25 -1.36
N ASN A 154 -16.48 7.25 -2.09
CA ASN A 154 -17.55 7.46 -3.08
C ASN A 154 -18.86 7.93 -2.40
N TRP A 155 -19.31 7.26 -1.34
CA TRP A 155 -20.48 7.71 -0.56
C TRP A 155 -20.32 9.17 -0.09
N ARG A 156 -19.15 9.49 0.48
CA ARG A 156 -18.79 10.83 0.98
C ARG A 156 -18.83 11.88 -0.13
N CYS A 157 -18.21 11.62 -1.28
CA CYS A 157 -18.19 12.59 -2.39
C CYS A 157 -19.60 12.92 -2.89
N ASN A 158 -20.52 11.96 -2.87
CA ASN A 158 -21.91 12.22 -3.22
C ASN A 158 -22.67 12.96 -2.09
N ALA A 159 -22.38 12.67 -0.82
CA ALA A 159 -22.92 13.43 0.32
C ALA A 159 -22.46 14.91 0.35
N GLU A 160 -21.15 15.15 0.14
CA GLU A 160 -20.57 16.50 0.04
C GLU A 160 -21.17 17.30 -1.13
N ARG A 161 -21.42 16.66 -2.28
CA ARG A 161 -22.08 17.30 -3.44
C ARG A 161 -23.51 17.79 -3.12
N HIS A 162 -24.20 17.15 -2.18
CA HIS A 162 -25.55 17.54 -1.75
C HIS A 162 -25.56 18.41 -0.49
N GLY A 163 -24.39 18.92 -0.06
CA GLY A 163 -24.28 19.83 1.08
C GLY A 163 -24.57 19.18 2.44
N LEU A 164 -24.50 17.85 2.53
CA LEU A 164 -24.82 17.10 3.74
C LEU A 164 -23.66 17.14 4.75
N ASP A 165 -23.94 17.05 6.05
CA ASP A 165 -22.95 16.74 7.08
C ASP A 165 -23.32 15.44 7.82
N TRP A 166 -22.32 14.71 8.31
CA TRP A 166 -22.49 13.35 8.83
C TRP A 166 -21.42 12.95 9.86
N ALA A 167 -21.71 11.91 10.64
CA ALA A 167 -20.72 11.17 11.42
C ALA A 167 -20.44 9.78 10.81
N VAL A 168 -19.32 9.16 11.18
CA VAL A 168 -18.91 7.83 10.69
C VAL A 168 -18.59 6.89 11.85
N VAL A 169 -19.27 5.75 11.93
CA VAL A 169 -18.86 4.63 12.78
C VAL A 169 -17.64 3.96 12.16
N ALA A 170 -16.46 4.24 12.72
CA ALA A 170 -15.20 3.61 12.34
C ALA A 170 -15.09 2.26 13.04
N ASN A 171 -15.20 1.17 12.27
CA ASN A 171 -15.16 -0.20 12.80
C ASN A 171 -13.73 -0.70 13.04
N ASP A 172 -12.70 -0.02 12.54
CA ASP A 172 -11.30 -0.26 12.89
C ASP A 172 -10.53 1.04 13.19
N GLU A 173 -9.38 0.88 13.84
CA GLU A 173 -8.52 1.98 14.29
C GLU A 173 -7.95 2.75 13.09
N GLU A 174 -7.61 2.07 12.00
CA GLU A 174 -7.08 2.69 10.79
C GLU A 174 -8.12 3.60 10.10
N ALA A 175 -9.40 3.21 10.04
CA ALA A 175 -10.45 4.12 9.58
C ALA A 175 -10.61 5.33 10.52
N PHE A 176 -10.56 5.12 11.84
CA PHE A 176 -10.69 6.21 12.82
C PHE A 176 -9.55 7.24 12.71
N GLU A 177 -8.30 6.78 12.59
CA GLU A 177 -7.13 7.64 12.37
C GLU A 177 -7.23 8.44 11.06
N LYS A 178 -7.73 7.81 9.98
CA LYS A 178 -7.84 8.44 8.65
C LYS A 178 -9.01 9.43 8.53
N LEU A 179 -10.04 9.28 9.37
CA LEU A 179 -11.24 10.13 9.37
C LEU A 179 -11.15 11.30 10.35
N GLY A 180 -10.37 11.14 11.42
CA GLY A 180 -10.26 12.13 12.49
C GLY A 180 -11.38 12.03 13.54
N ALA A 181 -11.02 12.26 14.80
CA ALA A 181 -11.92 12.15 15.95
C ALA A 181 -13.06 13.20 15.97
N ASP A 182 -13.11 14.13 15.03
CA ASP A 182 -14.16 15.16 14.93
C ASP A 182 -15.28 14.81 13.92
N ARG A 183 -15.15 13.65 13.26
CA ARG A 183 -16.13 13.07 12.34
C ARG A 183 -16.33 11.57 12.57
N ALA A 184 -15.31 10.86 13.06
CA ALA A 184 -15.40 9.43 13.36
C ALA A 184 -15.77 9.12 14.81
N LEU A 185 -16.56 8.06 14.97
CA LEU A 185 -16.88 7.39 16.21
C LEU A 185 -16.25 5.99 16.16
N LEU A 186 -15.20 5.74 16.95
CA LEU A 186 -14.60 4.40 17.03
C LEU A 186 -15.63 3.44 17.65
N ALA A 187 -16.04 2.41 16.90
CA ALA A 187 -17.19 1.57 17.22
C ALA A 187 -17.11 0.96 18.64
N ILE A 188 -18.15 1.11 19.46
CA ILE A 188 -18.21 0.57 20.82
C ILE A 188 -18.56 -0.93 20.74
N GLY A 189 -17.52 -1.75 20.71
CA GLY A 189 -17.60 -3.18 20.46
C GLY A 189 -16.33 -3.72 19.80
N GLU A 190 -16.50 -4.85 19.09
CA GLU A 190 -15.44 -5.53 18.35
C GLU A 190 -14.91 -4.64 17.21
N LYS A 191 -13.58 -4.57 17.08
CA LYS A 191 -12.94 -3.87 15.96
C LYS A 191 -12.84 -4.79 14.75
N VAL A 192 -13.59 -4.48 13.69
CA VAL A 192 -13.73 -5.32 12.51
C VAL A 192 -12.97 -4.73 11.33
N SER A 193 -11.71 -5.17 11.15
CA SER A 193 -10.88 -4.83 9.99
C SER A 193 -10.92 -5.89 8.89
N GLY A 194 -10.55 -5.49 7.66
CA GLY A 194 -10.55 -6.32 6.46
C GLY A 194 -11.91 -6.35 5.72
N MET A 195 -11.93 -6.79 4.46
CA MET A 195 -13.19 -7.00 3.72
C MET A 195 -13.88 -8.26 4.26
N ASN A 196 -15.20 -8.19 4.48
CA ASN A 196 -15.99 -9.27 5.09
C ASN A 196 -17.21 -9.58 4.21
N GLY A 197 -17.27 -10.81 3.71
CA GLY A 197 -18.38 -11.29 2.89
C GLY A 197 -19.68 -11.44 3.66
N TRP A 198 -20.79 -11.52 2.93
CA TRP A 198 -22.13 -11.73 3.49
C TRP A 198 -22.21 -13.06 4.27
N GLY A 199 -22.84 -13.05 5.45
CA GLY A 199 -22.93 -14.22 6.33
C GLY A 199 -21.60 -14.64 6.99
N SER A 200 -20.70 -13.68 7.24
CA SER A 200 -19.48 -13.89 8.02
C SER A 200 -19.57 -13.18 9.37
N ALA A 201 -19.19 -13.86 10.46
CA ALA A 201 -19.32 -13.36 11.84
C ALA A 201 -18.73 -11.96 12.07
N LYS A 202 -17.75 -11.55 11.26
CA LYS A 202 -17.21 -10.18 11.23
C LYS A 202 -18.20 -9.16 10.68
N LEU A 203 -18.89 -9.44 9.57
CA LEU A 203 -19.93 -8.57 9.05
C LEU A 203 -21.09 -8.46 10.05
N ASP A 204 -21.45 -9.56 10.70
CA ASP A 204 -22.49 -9.58 11.72
C ASP A 204 -22.08 -8.73 12.96
N SER A 205 -20.78 -8.70 13.29
CA SER A 205 -20.20 -7.74 14.26
C SER A 205 -20.26 -6.28 13.78
N VAL A 206 -20.14 -5.98 12.49
CA VAL A 206 -20.39 -4.63 11.95
C VAL A 206 -21.86 -4.25 12.08
N GLY A 207 -22.78 -5.19 11.80
CA GLY A 207 -24.22 -5.02 12.01
C GLY A 207 -24.57 -4.73 13.48
N ARG A 208 -23.97 -5.47 14.42
CA ARG A 208 -24.05 -5.19 15.85
C ARG A 208 -23.53 -3.79 16.19
N ASN A 209 -22.33 -3.43 15.74
CA ASN A 209 -21.72 -2.13 16.01
C ASN A 209 -22.61 -0.98 15.50
N LYS A 210 -23.16 -1.12 14.29
CA LYS A 210 -24.15 -0.21 13.67
C LYS A 210 -25.37 0.00 14.56
N MET A 211 -26.05 -1.07 14.98
CA MET A 211 -27.23 -0.98 15.86
C MET A 211 -26.88 -0.40 17.25
N PHE A 212 -25.75 -0.83 17.84
CA PHE A 212 -25.30 -0.36 19.15
C PHE A 212 -24.92 1.13 19.15
N MET A 213 -24.31 1.63 18.06
CA MET A 213 -23.97 3.04 17.92
C MET A 213 -25.21 3.90 17.69
N VAL A 214 -26.17 3.45 16.88
CA VAL A 214 -27.47 4.15 16.71
C VAL A 214 -28.21 4.24 18.05
N LEU A 215 -28.30 3.13 18.80
CA LEU A 215 -28.84 3.10 20.16
C LEU A 215 -28.12 4.11 21.07
N THR A 216 -26.78 4.06 21.11
CA THR A 216 -25.98 4.94 21.96
C THR A 216 -26.24 6.41 21.64
N ILE A 217 -26.26 6.78 20.36
CA ILE A 217 -26.50 8.16 19.91
C ILE A 217 -27.88 8.65 20.36
N MET A 218 -28.95 7.90 20.10
CA MET A 218 -30.31 8.26 20.54
C MET A 218 -30.37 8.40 22.06
N ARG A 219 -29.74 7.48 22.81
CA ARG A 219 -29.75 7.45 24.29
C ARG A 219 -28.95 8.60 24.94
N VAL A 220 -27.81 9.01 24.39
CA VAL A 220 -26.97 10.07 25.00
C VAL A 220 -27.28 11.49 24.54
N SER A 221 -27.88 11.66 23.36
CA SER A 221 -28.16 12.97 22.75
C SER A 221 -29.64 13.31 22.59
N GLY A 222 -30.52 12.30 22.57
CA GLY A 222 -31.91 12.45 22.20
C GLY A 222 -32.15 12.67 20.70
N TYR A 223 -31.13 12.75 19.85
CA TYR A 223 -31.33 13.02 18.41
C TYR A 223 -31.84 11.81 17.63
N GLY A 224 -32.58 12.09 16.55
CA GLY A 224 -32.89 11.10 15.53
C GLY A 224 -31.67 10.79 14.68
N VAL A 225 -31.61 9.59 14.11
CA VAL A 225 -30.48 9.13 13.29
C VAL A 225 -31.01 8.64 11.95
N VAL A 226 -30.50 9.20 10.86
CA VAL A 226 -30.57 8.59 9.53
C VAL A 226 -29.31 7.76 9.36
N PHE A 227 -29.43 6.43 9.43
CA PHE A 227 -28.32 5.52 9.19
C PHE A 227 -28.27 5.09 7.72
N THR A 228 -27.07 5.05 7.15
CA THR A 228 -26.80 4.53 5.80
C THR A 228 -25.50 3.73 5.76
N ASP A 229 -25.52 2.49 5.27
CA ASP A 229 -24.30 1.74 5.00
C ASP A 229 -23.46 2.46 3.93
N ALA A 230 -22.14 2.31 3.97
CA ALA A 230 -21.21 3.03 3.09
C ALA A 230 -21.32 2.66 1.60
N ASP A 231 -22.07 1.60 1.25
CA ASP A 231 -22.38 1.22 -0.14
C ASP A 231 -23.83 1.50 -0.55
N ASN A 232 -24.51 2.38 0.20
CA ASN A 232 -25.50 3.26 -0.40
C ASN A 232 -24.80 4.32 -1.29
N MET A 233 -25.55 4.95 -2.18
CA MET A 233 -25.06 6.03 -3.03
C MET A 233 -26.17 7.03 -3.28
N PHE A 234 -25.85 8.31 -3.17
CA PHE A 234 -26.77 9.40 -3.49
C PHE A 234 -26.53 9.86 -4.94
N ARG A 235 -27.58 9.91 -5.76
CA ARG A 235 -27.59 10.56 -7.08
C ARG A 235 -28.26 11.94 -7.04
N GLY A 236 -29.20 12.09 -6.11
CA GLY A 236 -29.78 13.36 -5.69
C GLY A 236 -29.79 13.45 -4.16
N ASP A 237 -30.18 14.60 -3.63
CA ASP A 237 -30.40 14.80 -2.20
C ASP A 237 -31.65 14.03 -1.72
N PRO A 238 -31.53 13.04 -0.81
CA PRO A 238 -32.67 12.28 -0.30
C PRO A 238 -33.56 13.06 0.67
N PHE A 239 -33.14 14.24 1.13
CA PHE A 239 -33.82 15.06 2.13
C PHE A 239 -34.56 16.28 1.54
N ALA A 240 -34.30 16.59 0.26
CA ALA A 240 -34.94 17.66 -0.50
C ALA A 240 -36.48 17.57 -0.50
N ARG A 241 -37.15 18.71 -0.65
CA ARG A 241 -38.63 18.81 -0.68
C ARG A 241 -39.20 18.14 -1.92
N GLY A 242 -40.18 17.25 -1.74
CA GLY A 242 -40.73 16.41 -2.79
C GLY A 242 -40.00 15.06 -2.95
N VAL A 243 -38.94 14.81 -2.17
CA VAL A 243 -38.26 13.51 -2.12
C VAL A 243 -38.77 12.71 -0.93
N HIS A 244 -39.09 11.43 -1.17
CA HIS A 244 -39.91 10.61 -0.26
C HIS A 244 -39.33 10.52 1.17
N LEU A 245 -38.02 10.26 1.33
CA LEU A 245 -37.42 10.18 2.67
C LEU A 245 -37.48 11.51 3.43
N GLY A 246 -37.04 12.61 2.81
CA GLY A 246 -37.11 13.95 3.39
C GLY A 246 -38.53 14.35 3.78
N ASP A 247 -39.51 14.06 2.93
CA ASP A 247 -40.93 14.35 3.17
C ASP A 247 -41.53 13.49 4.30
N LEU A 248 -41.12 12.22 4.42
CA LEU A 248 -41.52 11.36 5.54
C LEU A 248 -40.95 11.87 6.87
N ILE A 249 -39.68 12.28 6.92
CA ILE A 249 -39.05 12.82 8.15
C ILE A 249 -39.71 14.15 8.54
N ARG A 250 -39.83 15.10 7.60
CA ARG A 250 -40.50 16.40 7.80
C ARG A 250 -41.99 16.30 8.15
N SER A 251 -42.61 15.12 8.01
CA SER A 251 -44.01 14.91 8.43
C SER A 251 -44.18 14.72 9.94
N GLU A 252 -43.11 14.38 10.67
CA GLU A 252 -43.12 14.01 12.10
C GLU A 252 -44.18 12.94 12.48
N LYS A 253 -44.59 12.10 11.52
CA LYS A 253 -45.61 11.05 11.73
C LYS A 253 -45.04 9.67 12.08
N TYR A 254 -43.73 9.47 11.89
CA TYR A 254 -43.10 8.16 11.99
C TYR A 254 -41.94 8.15 12.98
N ASP A 255 -41.87 7.08 13.76
CA ASP A 255 -40.80 6.76 14.71
C ASP A 255 -39.63 6.06 14.00
N TYR A 256 -39.93 5.33 12.92
CA TYR A 256 -38.96 4.59 12.10
C TYR A 256 -39.34 4.65 10.60
N VAL A 257 -38.37 4.86 9.71
CA VAL A 257 -38.56 4.83 8.24
C VAL A 257 -37.46 3.99 7.62
N TYR A 258 -37.77 3.08 6.70
CA TYR A 258 -36.81 2.08 6.22
C TYR A 258 -36.85 1.85 4.71
N GLN A 259 -35.71 1.47 4.12
CA GLN A 259 -35.63 1.08 2.72
C GLN A 259 -36.21 -0.32 2.51
N GLU A 260 -37.03 -0.54 1.48
CA GLU A 260 -37.61 -1.87 1.23
C GLU A 260 -36.57 -2.88 0.73
N GLU A 261 -36.69 -4.13 1.18
CA GLU A 261 -35.82 -5.22 0.75
C GLU A 261 -36.46 -5.96 -0.43
N LEU A 262 -36.15 -5.51 -1.65
CA LEU A 262 -36.68 -6.05 -2.90
C LEU A 262 -35.53 -6.35 -3.86
N ALA A 263 -35.24 -7.62 -4.14
CA ALA A 263 -34.14 -8.00 -5.03
C ALA A 263 -34.34 -7.61 -6.51
N LYS A 264 -35.54 -7.15 -6.88
CA LYS A 264 -35.94 -6.66 -8.21
C LYS A 264 -36.93 -5.50 -8.07
N ALA A 265 -37.14 -4.76 -9.15
CA ALA A 265 -38.24 -3.79 -9.22
C ALA A 265 -39.59 -4.47 -8.94
N PRO A 266 -40.43 -3.90 -8.05
CA PRO A 266 -41.76 -4.43 -7.78
C PRO A 266 -42.75 -4.04 -8.88
N ASP A 267 -43.88 -4.75 -8.97
CA ASP A 267 -44.95 -4.44 -9.92
C ASP A 267 -45.65 -3.11 -9.61
N LYS A 268 -46.22 -2.48 -10.65
CA LYS A 268 -46.95 -1.21 -10.50
C LYS A 268 -48.22 -1.41 -9.66
N GLY A 269 -48.22 -0.85 -8.46
CA GLY A 269 -49.30 -1.03 -7.47
C GLY A 269 -48.97 -2.00 -6.34
N HIS A 270 -47.71 -2.45 -6.25
CA HIS A 270 -47.16 -3.18 -5.10
C HIS A 270 -47.57 -2.57 -3.76
N VAL A 271 -48.09 -3.44 -2.88
CA VAL A 271 -48.46 -3.10 -1.51
C VAL A 271 -47.40 -3.69 -0.60
N VAL A 272 -46.82 -2.83 0.23
CA VAL A 272 -45.74 -3.17 1.16
C VAL A 272 -46.23 -4.27 2.13
N PRO A 273 -45.66 -5.49 2.12
CA PRO A 273 -46.09 -6.55 3.05
C PRO A 273 -45.70 -6.21 4.50
N GLY A 274 -44.72 -5.32 4.68
CA GLY A 274 -44.21 -4.87 5.97
C GLY A 274 -43.37 -5.90 6.72
N ASP A 275 -43.44 -7.19 6.38
CA ASP A 275 -42.77 -8.29 7.11
C ASP A 275 -41.23 -8.26 7.07
N GLY A 276 -40.64 -7.42 6.21
CA GLY A 276 -39.20 -7.22 6.11
C GLY A 276 -38.81 -5.91 5.42
N GLY A 277 -37.51 -5.64 5.40
CA GLY A 277 -36.93 -4.41 4.90
C GLY A 277 -35.42 -4.36 5.13
N ASN A 278 -34.72 -3.43 4.50
CA ASN A 278 -33.28 -3.31 4.61
C ASN A 278 -32.87 -2.35 5.75
N THR A 279 -31.95 -2.78 6.61
CA THR A 279 -31.36 -1.95 7.69
C THR A 279 -30.14 -1.15 7.22
N GLY A 280 -29.76 -1.22 5.95
CA GLY A 280 -28.66 -0.44 5.38
C GLY A 280 -29.04 0.96 4.92
N PHE A 281 -30.32 1.31 4.91
CA PHE A 281 -30.75 2.71 4.85
C PHE A 281 -32.06 2.90 5.61
N PHE A 282 -32.01 3.63 6.73
CA PHE A 282 -33.18 3.89 7.58
C PHE A 282 -33.06 5.20 8.37
N TYR A 283 -34.17 5.63 8.96
CA TYR A 283 -34.28 6.70 9.95
C TYR A 283 -34.96 6.16 11.20
N ALA A 284 -34.46 6.51 12.38
CA ALA A 284 -35.07 6.23 13.68
C ALA A 284 -35.04 7.49 14.55
N THR A 285 -36.06 7.71 15.38
CA THR A 285 -36.10 8.88 16.27
C THR A 285 -36.73 8.62 17.64
N PRO A 286 -36.08 9.06 18.75
CA PRO A 286 -36.68 9.00 20.08
C PRO A 286 -37.57 10.22 20.39
N HIS A 287 -37.52 11.29 19.57
CA HIS A 287 -38.19 12.59 19.83
C HIS A 287 -39.67 12.47 20.14
N ARG A 288 -40.37 11.61 19.40
CA ARG A 288 -41.81 11.38 19.56
C ARG A 288 -42.10 10.49 20.77
N LYS A 289 -41.25 9.48 20.99
CA LYS A 289 -41.47 8.34 21.88
C LYS A 289 -40.12 7.79 22.35
N ALA A 290 -39.73 8.06 23.59
CA ALA A 290 -38.49 7.52 24.19
C ALA A 290 -38.37 5.99 24.09
N LYS A 291 -39.50 5.28 24.01
CA LYS A 291 -39.63 3.84 23.73
C LYS A 291 -38.87 3.34 22.49
N VAL A 292 -38.58 4.21 21.52
CA VAL A 292 -37.73 3.84 20.35
C VAL A 292 -36.30 3.52 20.78
N VAL A 293 -35.79 4.15 21.85
CA VAL A 293 -34.52 3.76 22.46
C VAL A 293 -34.61 2.30 22.92
N SER A 294 -35.61 1.95 23.73
CA SER A 294 -35.76 0.59 24.26
C SER A 294 -36.11 -0.47 23.21
N LEU A 295 -36.73 -0.10 22.09
CA LEU A 295 -36.85 -0.99 20.93
C LEU A 295 -35.46 -1.35 20.36
N PHE A 296 -34.54 -0.40 20.30
CA PHE A 296 -33.15 -0.65 19.90
C PHE A 296 -32.34 -1.36 21.01
N GLU A 297 -32.67 -1.18 22.29
CA GLU A 297 -32.11 -1.98 23.39
C GLU A 297 -32.50 -3.46 23.23
N ASP A 298 -33.77 -3.76 22.93
CA ASP A 298 -34.24 -5.12 22.64
C ASP A 298 -33.59 -5.73 21.38
N VAL A 299 -33.40 -4.94 20.31
CA VAL A 299 -32.68 -5.40 19.10
C VAL A 299 -31.22 -5.74 19.42
N VAL A 300 -30.52 -4.87 20.15
CA VAL A 300 -29.13 -5.13 20.56
C VAL A 300 -29.03 -6.36 21.47
N ALA A 301 -29.94 -6.51 22.44
CA ALA A 301 -29.99 -7.65 23.33
C ALA A 301 -30.28 -8.97 22.58
N GLU A 302 -31.16 -8.96 21.59
CA GLU A 302 -31.43 -10.13 20.74
C GLU A 302 -30.24 -10.47 19.82
N VAL A 303 -29.53 -9.47 19.27
CA VAL A 303 -28.27 -9.69 18.54
C VAL A 303 -27.23 -10.37 19.42
N ASP A 304 -27.02 -9.87 20.65
CA ASP A 304 -26.05 -10.46 21.57
C ASP A 304 -26.47 -11.85 22.07
N ARG A 305 -27.77 -12.09 22.31
CA ARG A 305 -28.32 -13.41 22.66
C ARG A 305 -28.10 -14.43 21.53
N GLN A 306 -28.47 -14.09 20.30
CA GLN A 306 -28.25 -14.99 19.15
C GLN A 306 -26.76 -15.24 18.90
N ARG A 307 -25.91 -14.22 19.12
CA ARG A 307 -24.45 -14.35 19.03
C ARG A 307 -23.88 -15.32 20.07
N GLU A 308 -24.34 -15.24 21.32
CA GLU A 308 -23.92 -16.17 22.38
C GLU A 308 -24.38 -17.62 22.08
N GLU A 309 -25.59 -17.80 21.55
CA GLU A 309 -26.11 -19.11 21.16
C GLU A 309 -25.36 -19.73 19.97
N ALA A 310 -25.08 -18.96 18.92
CA ALA A 310 -24.30 -19.44 17.77
C ALA A 310 -22.85 -19.81 18.16
N PHE A 311 -22.25 -19.04 19.09
CA PHE A 311 -20.95 -19.38 19.67
C PHE A 311 -21.00 -20.69 20.48
N LYS A 312 -22.05 -20.91 21.27
CA LYS A 312 -22.29 -22.17 22.00
C LYS A 312 -22.52 -23.36 21.05
N ARG A 313 -23.15 -23.16 19.89
CA ARG A 313 -23.42 -24.20 18.87
C ARG A 313 -22.24 -24.49 17.93
N SER A 314 -21.01 -24.37 18.42
CA SER A 314 -19.77 -24.75 17.72
C SER A 314 -19.48 -24.05 16.37
N GLY A 315 -20.02 -22.83 16.17
CA GLY A 315 -19.65 -21.98 15.02
C GLY A 315 -20.66 -21.95 13.87
N GLU A 316 -21.95 -22.10 14.17
CA GLU A 316 -23.02 -21.70 13.24
C GLU A 316 -22.92 -20.19 12.93
N ARG A 317 -23.58 -19.75 11.85
CA ARG A 317 -23.60 -18.33 11.45
C ARG A 317 -24.24 -17.48 12.54
N LEU A 318 -23.68 -16.30 12.78
CA LEU A 318 -24.39 -15.27 13.53
C LEU A 318 -25.57 -14.78 12.67
N GLY A 319 -26.64 -14.30 13.30
CA GLY A 319 -27.69 -13.58 12.59
C GLY A 319 -27.22 -12.16 12.27
N ALA A 320 -27.40 -11.73 11.02
CA ALA A 320 -27.16 -10.34 10.63
C ALA A 320 -28.18 -9.40 11.30
N ASP A 321 -27.85 -8.12 11.41
CA ASP A 321 -28.68 -7.10 12.06
C ASP A 321 -30.08 -6.98 11.43
N GLN A 322 -30.17 -7.19 10.11
CA GLN A 322 -31.40 -7.06 9.35
C GLN A 322 -32.48 -8.11 9.72
N PRO A 323 -32.25 -9.45 9.60
CA PRO A 323 -33.18 -10.45 10.11
C PRO A 323 -33.59 -10.25 11.57
N ILE A 324 -32.63 -9.89 12.44
CA ILE A 324 -32.88 -9.77 13.88
C ILE A 324 -33.77 -8.56 14.19
N PHE A 325 -33.53 -7.41 13.55
CA PHE A 325 -34.40 -6.24 13.67
C PHE A 325 -35.85 -6.58 13.30
N TRP A 326 -36.07 -7.26 12.17
CA TRP A 326 -37.42 -7.62 11.74
C TRP A 326 -38.06 -8.72 12.58
N GLN A 327 -37.28 -9.65 13.12
CA GLN A 327 -37.77 -10.62 14.11
C GLN A 327 -38.32 -9.92 15.37
N VAL A 328 -37.68 -8.84 15.84
CA VAL A 328 -38.17 -8.03 16.96
C VAL A 328 -39.46 -7.28 16.59
N ILE A 329 -39.56 -6.71 15.38
CA ILE A 329 -40.80 -6.08 14.89
C ILE A 329 -41.95 -7.09 14.70
N GLN A 330 -41.67 -8.29 14.17
CA GLN A 330 -42.64 -9.37 14.02
C GLN A 330 -43.12 -9.89 15.39
N LYS A 331 -42.20 -10.05 16.35
CA LYS A 331 -42.54 -10.35 17.76
C LYS A 331 -43.48 -9.29 18.33
N LEU A 332 -43.20 -8.01 18.11
CA LEU A 332 -44.07 -6.90 18.55
C LEU A 332 -45.46 -6.95 17.91
N ARG A 333 -45.59 -7.27 16.61
CA ARG A 333 -46.89 -7.52 15.94
C ARG A 333 -47.67 -8.67 16.59
N SER A 334 -46.97 -9.76 16.94
CA SER A 334 -47.60 -10.99 17.45
C SER A 334 -48.15 -10.89 18.88
N THR A 335 -47.89 -9.79 19.60
CA THR A 335 -48.31 -9.60 21.00
C THR A 335 -49.82 -9.43 21.21
N GLY A 336 -50.60 -9.16 20.14
CA GLY A 336 -52.06 -8.95 20.25
C GLY A 336 -52.48 -7.74 21.10
N GLY A 337 -51.59 -6.79 21.37
CA GLY A 337 -51.85 -5.63 22.24
C GLY A 337 -51.30 -5.76 23.67
N HIS A 338 -50.64 -6.87 24.00
CA HIS A 338 -49.77 -6.92 25.18
C HIS A 338 -48.48 -6.12 24.95
N PHE A 339 -47.82 -5.69 26.03
CA PHE A 339 -46.53 -5.01 25.91
C PHE A 339 -45.46 -5.95 25.32
N GLY A 340 -44.93 -5.57 24.16
CA GLY A 340 -43.80 -6.21 23.49
C GLY A 340 -42.52 -5.37 23.56
N PRO A 341 -41.57 -5.61 22.63
CA PRO A 341 -40.33 -4.87 22.55
C PRO A 341 -40.49 -3.35 22.57
N GLY A 342 -39.58 -2.67 23.26
CA GLY A 342 -39.60 -1.23 23.52
C GLY A 342 -40.75 -0.73 24.41
N GLY A 343 -41.59 -1.62 24.97
CA GLY A 343 -42.79 -1.21 25.71
C GLY A 343 -43.90 -0.65 24.81
N PHE A 344 -43.87 -0.99 23.52
CA PHE A 344 -44.99 -0.79 22.60
C PHE A 344 -46.01 -1.94 22.76
N LYS A 345 -47.28 -1.68 22.44
CA LYS A 345 -48.36 -2.69 22.37
C LYS A 345 -48.73 -3.03 20.92
N CYS A 346 -48.68 -2.03 20.05
CA CYS A 346 -49.14 -2.14 18.66
C CYS A 346 -48.10 -1.53 17.71
N VAL A 347 -48.22 -1.85 16.42
CA VAL A 347 -47.46 -1.17 15.37
C VAL A 347 -48.42 -0.68 14.29
N ARG A 348 -48.05 0.39 13.58
CA ARG A 348 -48.81 0.98 12.47
C ARG A 348 -47.86 1.25 11.30
N LEU A 349 -47.99 0.43 10.26
CA LEU A 349 -47.36 0.71 8.96
C LEU A 349 -48.12 1.87 8.30
N CYS A 350 -47.41 2.79 7.64
CA CYS A 350 -48.04 3.91 6.93
C CYS A 350 -49.07 3.42 5.90
N LYS A 351 -50.20 4.13 5.81
CA LYS A 351 -51.39 3.75 5.01
C LYS A 351 -52.20 2.56 5.56
N HIS A 352 -51.76 1.90 6.63
CA HIS A 352 -52.52 0.84 7.32
C HIS A 352 -53.04 1.30 8.69
N ASN A 353 -54.04 0.58 9.21
CA ASN A 353 -54.47 0.71 10.61
C ASN A 353 -53.43 0.11 11.57
N PRO A 354 -53.39 0.51 12.85
CA PRO A 354 -52.61 -0.19 13.87
C PRO A 354 -53.00 -1.66 13.98
N THR A 355 -52.06 -2.53 14.35
CA THR A 355 -52.29 -3.98 14.55
C THR A 355 -53.24 -4.31 15.71
N CYS A 356 -53.51 -3.36 16.61
CA CYS A 356 -54.40 -3.49 17.75
C CYS A 356 -54.81 -2.11 18.27
N VAL A 357 -55.75 -2.06 19.22
CA VAL A 357 -56.18 -0.80 19.87
C VAL A 357 -55.24 -0.49 21.04
N ALA A 358 -54.43 0.56 20.90
CA ALA A 358 -53.60 1.13 21.95
C ALA A 358 -53.44 2.64 21.75
N GLN A 359 -52.88 3.34 22.73
CA GLN A 359 -52.66 4.78 22.63
C GLN A 359 -51.55 5.13 21.61
N PRO A 360 -51.46 6.38 21.10
CA PRO A 360 -50.42 6.78 20.15
C PRO A 360 -48.99 6.56 20.65
N GLU A 361 -48.72 6.79 21.94
CA GLU A 361 -47.45 6.55 22.63
C GLU A 361 -47.21 5.07 22.99
N GLU A 362 -48.17 4.19 22.69
CA GLU A 362 -48.06 2.74 22.79
C GLU A 362 -48.03 2.05 21.42
N THR A 363 -48.15 2.82 20.33
CA THR A 363 -48.11 2.34 18.96
C THR A 363 -46.78 2.74 18.31
N LEU A 364 -46.04 1.81 17.71
CA LEU A 364 -44.87 2.14 16.88
C LEU A 364 -45.33 2.56 15.48
N ASP A 365 -45.10 3.80 15.07
CA ASP A 365 -45.44 4.33 13.75
C ASP A 365 -44.25 4.19 12.79
N TYR A 366 -44.42 3.54 11.64
CA TYR A 366 -43.31 3.31 10.71
C TYR A 366 -43.75 3.27 9.24
N CYS A 367 -42.82 3.53 8.32
CA CYS A 367 -43.11 3.58 6.88
C CYS A 367 -41.92 3.09 6.04
N SER A 368 -42.18 2.51 4.88
CA SER A 368 -41.12 2.29 3.90
C SER A 368 -40.81 3.55 3.09
N MET A 369 -39.59 3.62 2.57
CA MET A 369 -39.20 4.53 1.49
C MET A 369 -39.71 3.99 0.15
N ASP A 370 -40.12 4.86 -0.77
CA ASP A 370 -40.51 4.45 -2.12
C ASP A 370 -39.36 3.68 -2.82
N PRO A 371 -39.56 2.40 -3.21
CA PRO A 371 -38.49 1.56 -3.74
C PRO A 371 -38.03 1.95 -5.15
N PHE A 372 -38.78 2.78 -5.90
CA PHE A 372 -38.33 3.33 -7.19
C PHE A 372 -37.45 4.56 -7.01
N VAL A 373 -37.64 5.31 -5.91
CA VAL A 373 -36.81 6.46 -5.52
C VAL A 373 -35.57 6.02 -4.75
N HIS A 374 -35.70 4.95 -3.93
CA HIS A 374 -34.67 4.42 -3.05
C HIS A 374 -34.42 2.89 -3.24
N PRO A 375 -34.09 2.40 -4.47
CA PRO A 375 -33.91 0.97 -4.77
C PRO A 375 -32.76 0.27 -4.02
N THR A 376 -32.97 -1.03 -3.77
CA THR A 376 -32.06 -1.91 -3.00
C THR A 376 -31.57 -3.08 -3.85
N GLY A 377 -30.29 -3.10 -4.21
CA GLY A 377 -29.61 -4.27 -4.79
C GLY A 377 -30.01 -4.65 -6.23
N TRP A 378 -30.93 -3.92 -6.89
CA TRP A 378 -31.37 -4.23 -8.24
C TRP A 378 -30.19 -4.19 -9.23
N ASP A 379 -30.09 -5.18 -10.11
CA ASP A 379 -29.03 -5.23 -11.13
C ASP A 379 -29.23 -4.18 -12.24
N GLU A 380 -30.45 -3.63 -12.37
CA GLU A 380 -30.83 -2.56 -13.31
C GLU A 380 -31.73 -1.54 -12.60
N PRO A 381 -31.14 -0.57 -11.87
CA PRO A 381 -31.90 0.42 -11.14
C PRO A 381 -32.37 1.58 -12.05
N PRO A 382 -33.51 2.21 -11.76
CA PRO A 382 -34.11 3.23 -12.62
C PRO A 382 -33.31 4.53 -12.62
N LYS A 383 -33.16 5.17 -13.79
CA LYS A 383 -32.42 6.44 -13.94
C LYS A 383 -32.92 7.58 -13.03
N THR A 384 -34.19 7.53 -12.63
CA THR A 384 -34.87 8.49 -11.74
C THR A 384 -34.63 8.25 -10.24
N LEU A 385 -33.81 7.26 -9.86
CA LEU A 385 -33.50 7.00 -8.45
C LEU A 385 -32.77 8.19 -7.80
N VAL A 386 -33.06 8.43 -6.52
CA VAL A 386 -32.35 9.40 -5.70
C VAL A 386 -31.25 8.71 -4.88
N THR A 387 -31.49 7.50 -4.36
CA THR A 387 -30.46 6.70 -3.67
C THR A 387 -30.46 5.24 -4.10
N TYR A 388 -29.29 4.62 -4.19
CA TYR A 388 -29.14 3.20 -4.55
C TYR A 388 -28.21 2.48 -3.57
N HIS A 389 -28.70 1.42 -2.95
CA HIS A 389 -27.92 0.58 -2.04
C HIS A 389 -27.49 -0.71 -2.73
N ALA A 390 -26.18 -0.98 -2.82
CA ALA A 390 -25.59 -2.12 -3.53
C ALA A 390 -25.66 -3.45 -2.75
N ASN A 391 -26.83 -3.75 -2.19
CA ASN A 391 -27.12 -5.00 -1.48
C ASN A 391 -27.00 -6.25 -2.40
N TYR A 392 -26.86 -7.42 -1.78
CA TYR A 392 -26.63 -8.73 -2.41
C TYR A 392 -25.36 -8.83 -3.26
N ALA A 393 -24.39 -7.95 -3.04
CA ALA A 393 -23.07 -8.01 -3.65
C ALA A 393 -21.96 -7.93 -2.60
N ALA A 394 -20.76 -8.40 -2.96
CA ALA A 394 -19.57 -8.33 -2.14
C ALA A 394 -18.36 -7.93 -2.99
N ASN A 395 -17.41 -7.23 -2.38
CA ASN A 395 -16.13 -6.81 -2.99
C ASN A 395 -16.35 -6.15 -4.37
N GLU A 396 -15.63 -6.54 -5.42
CA GLU A 396 -15.74 -5.96 -6.77
C GLU A 396 -17.16 -5.96 -7.34
N ALA A 397 -18.00 -6.96 -7.03
CA ALA A 397 -19.39 -6.98 -7.52
C ALA A 397 -20.23 -5.83 -6.92
N LYS A 398 -19.90 -5.38 -5.70
CA LYS A 398 -20.54 -4.24 -5.03
C LYS A 398 -20.10 -2.92 -5.69
N ILE A 399 -18.81 -2.81 -6.02
CA ILE A 399 -18.26 -1.68 -6.80
C ILE A 399 -18.90 -1.61 -8.20
N ALA A 400 -19.01 -2.73 -8.91
CA ALA A 400 -19.64 -2.79 -10.23
C ALA A 400 -21.13 -2.40 -10.22
N LYS A 401 -21.89 -2.79 -9.17
CA LYS A 401 -23.28 -2.34 -8.97
C LYS A 401 -23.36 -0.83 -8.75
N LEU A 402 -22.51 -0.27 -7.90
CA LEU A 402 -22.43 1.18 -7.66
C LEU A 402 -22.08 1.96 -8.94
N GLN A 403 -21.10 1.47 -9.72
CA GLN A 403 -20.74 2.07 -11.01
C GLN A 403 -21.91 2.05 -12.00
N LYS A 404 -22.57 0.90 -12.20
CA LYS A 404 -23.73 0.77 -13.10
C LYS A 404 -24.91 1.66 -12.68
N ALA A 405 -25.11 1.85 -11.37
CA ALA A 405 -26.12 2.77 -10.84
C ALA A 405 -25.72 4.26 -10.96
N GLY A 406 -24.42 4.56 -11.04
CA GLY A 406 -23.91 5.93 -11.17
C GLY A 406 -23.92 6.46 -12.59
N THR A 407 -23.55 5.63 -13.57
CA THR A 407 -23.26 6.03 -14.96
C THR A 407 -24.48 6.43 -15.79
N ASP A 408 -24.85 7.72 -15.75
CA ASP A 408 -25.54 8.41 -16.87
C ASP A 408 -24.54 9.12 -17.81
N LYS A 409 -23.23 8.98 -17.57
CA LYS A 409 -22.15 9.55 -18.40
C LYS A 409 -21.19 8.47 -18.89
N ASN A 410 -20.44 8.80 -19.93
CA ASN A 410 -19.51 7.90 -20.62
C ASN A 410 -18.42 7.39 -19.65
N PRO A 411 -18.27 6.06 -19.43
CA PRO A 411 -17.39 5.51 -18.39
C PRO A 411 -15.90 5.87 -18.56
N ALA A 412 -15.48 6.31 -19.75
CA ALA A 412 -14.14 6.86 -19.98
C ALA A 412 -13.79 8.07 -19.10
N ASN A 413 -14.78 8.85 -18.62
CA ASN A 413 -14.52 9.99 -17.73
C ASN A 413 -14.39 9.56 -16.25
N ASP A 414 -15.21 8.61 -15.79
CA ASP A 414 -15.26 8.27 -14.36
C ASP A 414 -14.11 7.36 -13.91
N LEU A 415 -13.49 6.58 -14.81
CA LEU A 415 -12.21 5.90 -14.52
C LEU A 415 -11.00 6.87 -14.41
N MET A 416 -11.18 8.17 -14.69
CA MET A 416 -10.08 9.15 -14.81
C MET A 416 -10.19 10.36 -13.87
N GLN A 417 -11.01 10.24 -12.81
CA GLN A 417 -11.07 11.22 -11.72
C GLN A 417 -9.80 11.13 -10.86
N VAL A 418 -8.78 11.90 -11.25
CA VAL A 418 -7.62 12.23 -10.41
C VAL A 418 -8.12 13.14 -9.29
N SER A 419 -7.58 13.00 -8.08
CA SER A 419 -7.91 13.92 -6.99
C SER A 419 -7.37 15.32 -7.34
N ALA A 420 -8.13 16.40 -7.15
CA ALA A 420 -7.69 17.76 -7.46
C ALA A 420 -6.54 18.20 -6.53
N ASN A 421 -6.37 17.56 -5.37
CA ASN A 421 -5.13 17.67 -4.59
C ASN A 421 -3.93 17.06 -5.35
N ASP A 422 -4.09 15.92 -6.02
CA ASP A 422 -3.04 15.34 -6.86
C ASP A 422 -2.85 16.09 -8.18
N GLU A 423 -3.92 16.60 -8.82
CA GLU A 423 -3.79 17.49 -9.99
C GLU A 423 -3.05 18.79 -9.63
N GLY A 424 -3.36 19.39 -8.48
CA GLY A 424 -2.66 20.57 -7.97
C GLY A 424 -1.18 20.30 -7.68
N ARG A 425 -0.86 19.15 -7.08
CA ARG A 425 0.54 18.71 -6.84
C ARG A 425 1.28 18.41 -8.14
N VAL A 426 0.61 17.80 -9.13
CA VAL A 426 1.16 17.60 -10.47
C VAL A 426 1.45 18.97 -11.10
N LEU A 427 0.48 19.88 -11.10
CA LEU A 427 0.62 21.22 -11.67
C LEU A 427 1.74 22.02 -11.00
N GLU A 428 1.90 21.95 -9.68
CA GLU A 428 2.97 22.62 -8.94
C GLU A 428 4.36 22.15 -9.39
N VAL A 429 4.58 20.82 -9.46
CA VAL A 429 5.86 20.25 -9.92
C VAL A 429 6.07 20.51 -11.40
N VAL A 430 5.03 20.43 -12.22
CA VAL A 430 5.09 20.74 -13.66
C VAL A 430 5.48 22.19 -13.91
N GLN A 431 4.88 23.16 -13.21
CA GLN A 431 5.26 24.58 -13.31
C GLN A 431 6.71 24.80 -12.86
N LYS A 432 7.15 24.13 -11.78
CA LYS A 432 8.54 24.19 -11.31
C LYS A 432 9.54 23.56 -12.28
N ARG A 433 9.19 22.48 -12.98
CA ARG A 433 10.11 21.64 -13.77
C ARG A 433 9.95 21.72 -15.30
N ALA A 434 8.95 22.44 -15.83
CA ALA A 434 8.81 22.69 -17.26
C ALA A 434 9.89 23.65 -17.77
N GLY A 435 10.29 23.49 -19.04
CA GLY A 435 11.60 23.91 -19.52
C GLY A 435 12.55 22.71 -19.44
N VAL A 436 12.86 22.11 -20.59
CA VAL A 436 13.71 20.90 -20.69
C VAL A 436 15.13 21.13 -20.17
N TYR A 437 15.60 22.38 -20.16
CA TYR A 437 16.88 22.80 -19.59
C TYR A 437 16.67 23.54 -18.27
N ALA A 438 17.63 23.41 -17.36
CA ALA A 438 17.66 24.15 -16.09
C ALA A 438 17.76 25.66 -16.32
N ASP A 439 18.54 26.10 -17.33
CA ASP A 439 18.43 27.44 -17.87
C ASP A 439 17.27 27.51 -18.89
N LYS A 440 16.10 27.88 -18.37
CA LYS A 440 14.87 28.07 -19.14
C LYS A 440 14.89 29.33 -20.01
N GLY A 441 15.78 30.29 -19.71
CA GLY A 441 15.92 31.56 -20.42
C GLY A 441 16.76 31.42 -21.69
N ALA A 442 17.79 30.57 -21.65
CA ALA A 442 18.61 30.24 -22.82
C ALA A 442 17.87 29.39 -23.89
N HIS A 443 16.81 28.68 -23.48
CA HIS A 443 16.11 27.69 -24.32
C HIS A 443 14.57 27.88 -24.35
N PRO A 444 14.07 29.07 -24.75
CA PRO A 444 12.64 29.39 -24.73
C PRO A 444 11.80 28.48 -25.63
N GLU A 445 12.39 27.87 -26.67
CA GLU A 445 11.70 26.88 -27.52
C GLU A 445 11.10 25.70 -26.74
N PHE A 446 11.72 25.34 -25.60
CA PHE A 446 11.31 24.22 -24.77
C PHE A 446 10.58 24.65 -23.48
N ALA A 447 10.26 25.94 -23.31
CA ALA A 447 9.69 26.48 -22.07
C ALA A 447 8.38 25.77 -21.62
N ASN A 448 7.48 25.48 -22.57
CA ASN A 448 6.24 24.73 -22.31
C ASN A 448 6.40 23.24 -22.71
N VAL A 449 7.55 22.64 -22.38
CA VAL A 449 7.86 21.20 -22.53
C VAL A 449 8.50 20.71 -21.23
N LEU A 450 8.04 19.57 -20.71
CA LEU A 450 8.58 18.92 -19.53
C LEU A 450 9.32 17.64 -19.92
N LEU A 451 10.57 17.48 -19.46
CA LEU A 451 11.24 16.18 -19.45
C LEU A 451 10.74 15.37 -18.23
N LEU A 452 10.29 14.15 -18.48
CA LEU A 452 9.68 13.26 -17.48
C LEU A 452 10.33 11.88 -17.56
N THR A 453 10.73 11.33 -16.41
CA THR A 453 11.16 9.92 -16.30
C THR A 453 10.32 9.17 -15.28
N ALA A 454 10.28 7.83 -15.34
CA ALA A 454 9.65 6.99 -14.32
C ALA A 454 10.68 6.16 -13.56
N ALA A 455 10.53 6.04 -12.24
CA ALA A 455 11.39 5.22 -11.39
C ALA A 455 10.62 4.63 -10.20
N ASN A 456 11.16 3.54 -9.64
CA ASN A 456 10.85 3.07 -8.30
C ASN A 456 12.16 2.89 -7.53
N TYR A 457 12.10 2.70 -6.21
CA TYR A 457 13.33 2.68 -5.41
C TYR A 457 14.22 1.45 -5.67
N ALA A 458 13.67 0.36 -6.21
CA ALA A 458 14.47 -0.80 -6.58
C ALA A 458 15.33 -0.57 -7.84
N TYR A 459 14.90 0.33 -8.73
CA TYR A 459 15.67 0.78 -9.90
C TYR A 459 16.45 2.08 -9.66
N PHE A 460 16.55 2.56 -8.42
CA PHE A 460 17.15 3.87 -8.11
C PHE A 460 18.61 4.00 -8.52
N ALA A 461 19.39 2.91 -8.56
CA ALA A 461 20.76 2.94 -9.09
C ALA A 461 20.81 3.26 -10.61
N ILE A 462 19.84 2.75 -11.36
CA ILE A 462 19.69 3.07 -12.79
C ILE A 462 19.24 4.52 -12.95
N TYR A 463 18.22 4.95 -12.19
CA TYR A 463 17.79 6.35 -12.18
C TYR A 463 18.92 7.34 -11.80
N GLN A 464 19.77 7.03 -10.82
CA GLN A 464 20.88 7.91 -10.45
C GLN A 464 21.94 7.99 -11.56
N ASN A 465 22.18 6.91 -12.32
CA ASN A 465 23.04 6.99 -13.50
C ASN A 465 22.39 7.77 -14.64
N TRP A 466 21.06 7.69 -14.81
CA TRP A 466 20.30 8.53 -15.75
C TRP A 466 20.41 10.02 -15.38
N ARG A 467 20.14 10.36 -14.11
CA ARG A 467 20.29 11.70 -13.52
C ARG A 467 21.67 12.28 -13.81
N CYS A 468 22.75 11.55 -13.50
CA CYS A 468 24.11 12.04 -13.75
C CYS A 468 24.40 12.37 -15.23
N ASN A 469 23.71 11.73 -16.18
CA ASN A 469 23.84 12.06 -17.60
C ASN A 469 22.91 13.21 -18.01
N ALA A 470 21.72 13.35 -17.41
CA ALA A 470 20.84 14.50 -17.62
C ALA A 470 21.43 15.81 -17.07
N GLU A 471 21.93 15.81 -15.83
CA GLU A 471 22.62 16.95 -15.20
C GLU A 471 23.84 17.41 -16.02
N ARG A 472 24.59 16.46 -16.60
CA ARG A 472 25.74 16.73 -17.47
C ARG A 472 25.38 17.50 -18.75
N HIS A 473 24.12 17.42 -19.20
CA HIS A 473 23.61 18.15 -20.36
C HIS A 473 22.76 19.37 -19.98
N GLY A 474 22.77 19.79 -18.71
CA GLY A 474 22.06 20.98 -18.24
C GLY A 474 20.54 20.83 -18.24
N LEU A 475 20.03 19.60 -18.28
CA LEU A 475 18.59 19.31 -18.35
C LEU A 475 17.92 19.44 -16.96
N ASP A 476 16.65 19.86 -16.92
CA ASP A 476 15.78 19.70 -15.74
C ASP A 476 14.60 18.79 -16.06
N TRP A 477 14.04 18.13 -15.05
CA TRP A 477 13.06 17.05 -15.24
C TRP A 477 12.17 16.81 -14.00
N ALA A 478 11.00 16.21 -14.22
CA ALA A 478 10.20 15.58 -13.17
C ALA A 478 10.34 14.04 -13.18
N VAL A 479 9.98 13.39 -12.07
CA VAL A 479 10.08 11.92 -11.92
C VAL A 479 8.76 11.32 -11.43
N VAL A 480 8.19 10.38 -12.19
CA VAL A 480 7.08 9.53 -11.72
C VAL A 480 7.62 8.52 -10.72
N ALA A 481 7.44 8.80 -9.44
CA ALA A 481 7.80 7.93 -8.32
C ALA A 481 6.74 6.85 -8.15
N ASN A 482 7.05 5.63 -8.58
CA ASN A 482 6.13 4.49 -8.55
C ASN A 482 6.01 3.85 -7.17
N ASP A 483 6.89 4.16 -6.22
CA ASP A 483 6.74 3.79 -4.81
C ASP A 483 7.04 4.99 -3.87
N GLU A 484 6.58 4.88 -2.62
CA GLU A 484 6.73 5.94 -1.61
C GLU A 484 8.19 6.16 -1.24
N GLU A 485 9.02 5.10 -1.22
CA GLU A 485 10.44 5.24 -0.93
C GLU A 485 11.17 6.03 -2.04
N ALA A 486 10.81 5.87 -3.32
CA ALA A 486 11.32 6.77 -4.36
C ALA A 486 10.84 8.22 -4.15
N PHE A 487 9.56 8.43 -3.83
CA PHE A 487 9.01 9.78 -3.60
C PHE A 487 9.71 10.51 -2.44
N GLU A 488 9.88 9.85 -1.29
CA GLU A 488 10.62 10.36 -0.14
C GLU A 488 12.09 10.70 -0.46
N LYS A 489 12.73 9.91 -1.34
CA LYS A 489 14.15 10.07 -1.69
C LYS A 489 14.40 11.12 -2.77
N LEU A 490 13.36 11.50 -3.52
CA LEU A 490 13.42 12.45 -4.63
C LEU A 490 12.98 13.86 -4.25
N GLY A 491 12.12 14.00 -3.24
CA GLY A 491 11.54 15.28 -2.84
C GLY A 491 10.27 15.65 -3.62
N ALA A 492 9.33 16.30 -2.95
CA ALA A 492 8.04 16.70 -3.53
C ALA A 492 8.16 17.83 -4.58
N ASP A 493 9.33 18.43 -4.75
CA ASP A 493 9.65 19.45 -5.76
C ASP A 493 10.05 18.85 -7.13
N ARG A 494 10.30 17.54 -7.17
CA ARG A 494 10.77 16.81 -8.36
C ARG A 494 9.99 15.51 -8.60
N ALA A 495 9.44 14.90 -7.56
CA ALA A 495 8.68 13.67 -7.64
C ALA A 495 7.17 13.88 -7.81
N LEU A 496 6.59 13.17 -8.75
CA LEU A 496 5.16 12.93 -8.90
C LEU A 496 4.87 11.51 -8.39
N LEU A 497 4.22 11.38 -7.24
CA LEU A 497 3.80 10.07 -6.74
C LEU A 497 2.80 9.46 -7.73
N ALA A 498 3.00 8.20 -8.14
CA ALA A 498 2.17 7.57 -9.15
C ALA A 498 0.68 7.49 -8.73
N ILE A 499 -0.19 8.03 -9.57
CA ILE A 499 -1.64 8.08 -9.35
C ILE A 499 -2.25 6.75 -9.84
N GLY A 500 -2.19 5.73 -8.98
CA GLY A 500 -2.61 4.37 -9.31
C GLY A 500 -2.00 3.33 -8.37
N GLU A 501 -1.65 2.16 -8.90
CA GLU A 501 -0.96 1.13 -8.12
C GLU A 501 0.50 1.54 -7.84
N LYS A 502 0.89 1.53 -6.57
CA LYS A 502 2.28 1.77 -6.16
C LYS A 502 3.12 0.52 -6.36
N VAL A 503 4.03 0.55 -7.33
CA VAL A 503 4.84 -0.59 -7.75
C VAL A 503 6.25 -0.51 -7.16
N SER A 504 6.44 -1.18 -6.02
CA SER A 504 7.75 -1.40 -5.41
C SER A 504 8.43 -2.70 -5.85
N GLY A 505 9.76 -2.74 -5.71
CA GLY A 505 10.61 -3.89 -6.03
C GLY A 505 11.11 -3.93 -7.48
N MET A 506 12.08 -4.80 -7.78
CA MET A 506 12.48 -5.09 -9.16
C MET A 506 11.42 -5.96 -9.82
N ASN A 507 10.91 -5.56 -10.98
CA ASN A 507 9.82 -6.21 -11.71
C ASN A 507 10.26 -6.46 -13.15
N GLY A 508 10.34 -7.73 -13.54
CA GLY A 508 10.80 -8.14 -14.86
C GLY A 508 9.75 -7.99 -15.96
N TRP A 509 10.18 -8.13 -17.21
CA TRP A 509 9.32 -8.20 -18.38
C TRP A 509 8.21 -9.25 -18.23
N GLY A 510 6.98 -8.88 -18.61
CA GLY A 510 5.82 -9.76 -18.52
C GLY A 510 5.28 -10.00 -17.11
N SER A 511 5.62 -9.14 -16.14
CA SER A 511 5.00 -9.15 -14.81
C SER A 511 3.94 -8.06 -14.69
N ALA A 512 2.76 -8.39 -14.13
CA ALA A 512 1.65 -7.47 -13.92
C ALA A 512 2.04 -6.13 -13.26
N LYS A 513 3.08 -6.16 -12.41
CA LYS A 513 3.66 -4.97 -11.78
C LYS A 513 4.37 -4.05 -12.77
N LEU A 514 5.11 -4.58 -13.76
CA LEU A 514 5.71 -3.75 -14.81
C LEU A 514 4.63 -3.11 -15.68
N ASP A 515 3.55 -3.85 -15.97
CA ASP A 515 2.40 -3.33 -16.72
C ASP A 515 1.72 -2.17 -15.96
N SER A 516 1.64 -2.26 -14.62
CA SER A 516 1.22 -1.14 -13.76
C SER A 516 2.16 0.07 -13.80
N VAL A 517 3.48 -0.11 -13.95
CA VAL A 517 4.41 1.02 -14.20
C VAL A 517 4.13 1.66 -15.55
N GLY A 518 3.89 0.88 -16.60
CA GLY A 518 3.48 1.36 -17.92
C GLY A 518 2.18 2.16 -17.87
N ARG A 519 1.17 1.65 -17.14
CA ARG A 519 -0.11 2.33 -16.88
C ARG A 519 0.09 3.66 -16.14
N ASN A 520 0.89 3.66 -15.07
CA ASN A 520 1.20 4.87 -14.29
C ASN A 520 1.92 5.93 -15.14
N LYS A 521 2.85 5.53 -15.99
CA LYS A 521 3.57 6.35 -16.98
C LYS A 521 2.60 7.03 -17.95
N MET A 522 1.74 6.26 -18.62
CA MET A 522 0.76 6.81 -19.58
C MET A 522 -0.27 7.72 -18.90
N PHE A 523 -0.74 7.35 -17.71
CA PHE A 523 -1.70 8.15 -16.95
C PHE A 523 -1.11 9.45 -16.38
N MET A 524 0.16 9.45 -16.00
CA MET A 524 0.84 10.69 -15.57
C MET A 524 1.09 11.64 -16.75
N VAL A 525 1.52 11.12 -17.92
CA VAL A 525 1.64 11.93 -19.15
C VAL A 525 0.30 12.54 -19.53
N LEU A 526 -0.78 11.76 -19.50
CA LEU A 526 -2.15 12.24 -19.69
C LEU A 526 -2.52 13.36 -18.70
N THR A 527 -2.27 13.14 -17.41
CA THR A 527 -2.60 14.11 -16.35
C THR A 527 -1.85 15.42 -16.55
N ILE A 528 -0.54 15.37 -16.82
CA ILE A 528 0.28 16.56 -17.06
C ILE A 528 -0.25 17.37 -18.25
N MET A 529 -0.51 16.71 -19.40
CA MET A 529 -1.09 17.39 -20.56
C MET A 529 -2.46 18.01 -20.26
N ARG A 530 -3.32 17.32 -19.47
CA ARG A 530 -4.64 17.80 -19.05
C ARG A 530 -4.57 19.04 -18.16
N VAL A 531 -3.73 19.04 -17.13
CA VAL A 531 -3.72 20.10 -16.10
C VAL A 531 -2.87 21.32 -16.45
N SER A 532 -1.90 21.17 -17.36
CA SER A 532 -0.94 22.24 -17.72
C SER A 532 -0.96 22.70 -19.17
N GLY A 533 -1.47 21.88 -20.10
CA GLY A 533 -1.35 22.12 -21.54
C GLY A 533 0.10 22.02 -22.08
N TYR A 534 1.07 21.58 -21.28
CA TYR A 534 2.46 21.44 -21.71
C TYR A 534 2.69 20.15 -22.51
N GLY A 535 3.69 20.19 -23.40
CA GLY A 535 4.23 18.98 -24.01
C GLY A 535 5.06 18.18 -23.01
N VAL A 536 5.13 16.87 -23.18
CA VAL A 536 5.92 15.97 -22.32
C VAL A 536 6.87 15.16 -23.18
N VAL A 537 8.16 15.23 -22.88
CA VAL A 537 9.15 14.24 -23.34
C VAL A 537 9.28 13.19 -22.25
N PHE A 538 8.77 11.98 -22.49
CA PHE A 538 8.91 10.87 -21.57
C PHE A 538 10.14 10.02 -21.91
N THR A 539 10.89 9.59 -20.90
CA THR A 539 11.98 8.63 -21.01
C THR A 539 11.95 7.61 -19.88
N ASP A 540 12.06 6.32 -20.18
CA ASP A 540 12.33 5.30 -19.17
C ASP A 540 13.75 5.49 -18.61
N ALA A 541 13.97 5.14 -17.32
CA ALA A 541 15.22 5.43 -16.61
C ALA A 541 16.45 4.68 -17.17
N ASP A 542 16.27 3.69 -18.05
CA ASP A 542 17.35 3.00 -18.78
C ASP A 542 17.50 3.41 -20.25
N ASN A 543 16.87 4.51 -20.67
CA ASN A 543 17.28 5.27 -21.85
C ASN A 543 18.27 6.36 -21.45
N MET A 544 19.56 6.04 -21.58
CA MET A 544 20.68 6.88 -21.14
C MET A 544 21.09 7.90 -22.21
N PHE A 545 21.42 9.10 -21.78
CA PHE A 545 21.97 10.15 -22.65
C PHE A 545 23.49 10.04 -22.76
N ARG A 546 24.02 10.31 -23.96
CA ARG A 546 25.46 10.34 -24.28
C ARG A 546 25.87 11.71 -24.83
N GLY A 547 24.99 12.32 -25.60
CA GLY A 547 24.94 13.74 -25.90
C GLY A 547 23.59 14.30 -25.47
N ASP A 548 23.42 15.61 -25.62
CA ASP A 548 22.14 16.28 -25.41
C ASP A 548 21.15 15.92 -26.55
N PRO A 549 20.01 15.25 -26.27
CA PRO A 549 19.04 14.89 -27.29
C PRO A 549 18.21 16.08 -27.82
N PHE A 550 18.33 17.26 -27.20
CA PHE A 550 17.59 18.48 -27.54
C PHE A 550 18.44 19.55 -28.22
N ALA A 551 19.74 19.29 -28.43
CA ALA A 551 20.66 20.15 -29.17
C ALA A 551 20.24 20.35 -30.64
N ARG A 552 20.73 21.42 -31.27
CA ARG A 552 20.47 21.71 -32.70
C ARG A 552 21.24 20.73 -33.58
N GLY A 553 20.59 20.16 -34.60
CA GLY A 553 21.15 19.10 -35.43
C GLY A 553 20.96 17.69 -34.85
N VAL A 554 20.25 17.55 -33.72
CA VAL A 554 19.83 16.26 -33.17
C VAL A 554 18.34 16.06 -33.43
N HIS A 555 17.99 14.88 -33.93
CA HIS A 555 16.68 14.62 -34.54
C HIS A 555 15.50 14.94 -33.60
N LEU A 556 15.54 14.55 -32.32
CA LEU A 556 14.45 14.85 -31.38
C LEU A 556 14.29 16.36 -31.13
N GLY A 557 15.37 17.07 -30.80
CA GLY A 557 15.35 18.52 -30.58
C GLY A 557 14.86 19.29 -31.80
N ASP A 558 15.30 18.90 -33.00
CA ASP A 558 14.89 19.52 -34.27
C ASP A 558 13.42 19.22 -34.63
N LEU A 559 12.94 18.00 -34.38
CA LEU A 559 11.51 17.65 -34.55
C LEU A 559 10.60 18.43 -33.60
N ILE A 560 10.97 18.57 -32.32
CA ILE A 560 10.19 19.36 -31.34
C ILE A 560 10.18 20.84 -31.75
N ARG A 561 11.34 21.42 -32.07
CA ARG A 561 11.45 22.82 -32.52
C ARG A 561 10.75 23.13 -33.84
N SER A 562 10.39 22.11 -34.63
CA SER A 562 9.59 22.30 -35.83
C SER A 562 8.11 22.59 -35.55
N GLU A 563 7.62 22.24 -34.35
CA GLU A 563 6.21 22.21 -33.95
C GLU A 563 5.26 21.45 -34.91
N LYS A 564 5.78 20.64 -35.85
CA LYS A 564 4.98 19.93 -36.87
C LYS A 564 4.33 18.63 -36.39
N TYR A 565 4.62 18.17 -35.18
CA TYR A 565 4.24 16.83 -34.70
C TYR A 565 3.59 16.88 -33.33
N ASP A 566 2.44 16.19 -33.22
CA ASP A 566 1.69 15.97 -31.99
C ASP A 566 2.33 14.84 -31.14
N TYR A 567 3.03 13.91 -31.81
CA TYR A 567 3.73 12.77 -31.21
C TYR A 567 5.05 12.46 -31.94
N VAL A 568 6.15 12.22 -31.21
CA VAL A 568 7.44 11.78 -31.76
C VAL A 568 7.96 10.61 -30.93
N TYR A 569 8.43 9.52 -31.56
CA TYR A 569 8.69 8.26 -30.85
C TYR A 569 9.99 7.56 -31.27
N GLN A 570 10.54 6.74 -30.38
CA GLN A 570 11.72 5.91 -30.65
C GLN A 570 11.30 4.65 -31.42
N GLU A 571 11.98 4.28 -32.51
CA GLU A 571 11.64 3.03 -33.21
C GLU A 571 12.01 1.78 -32.39
N GLU A 572 11.15 0.76 -32.48
CA GLU A 572 11.38 -0.53 -31.83
C GLU A 572 12.11 -1.48 -32.78
N LEU A 573 13.43 -1.29 -32.91
CA LEU A 573 14.28 -2.11 -33.77
C LEU A 573 15.28 -2.89 -32.91
N ALA A 574 15.13 -4.22 -32.80
CA ALA A 574 16.05 -5.06 -32.02
C ALA A 574 17.47 -5.18 -32.59
N LYS A 575 17.71 -4.64 -33.79
CA LYS A 575 19.00 -4.55 -34.49
C LYS A 575 19.07 -3.23 -35.24
N ALA A 576 20.29 -2.84 -35.67
CA ALA A 576 20.45 -1.74 -36.61
C ALA A 576 19.67 -2.01 -37.91
N PRO A 577 18.90 -1.04 -38.44
CA PRO A 577 18.26 -1.16 -39.74
C PRO A 577 19.27 -0.99 -40.89
N ASP A 578 18.89 -1.43 -42.08
CA ASP A 578 19.68 -1.20 -43.29
C ASP A 578 19.67 0.28 -43.71
N LYS A 579 20.72 0.70 -44.42
CA LYS A 579 20.86 2.10 -44.87
C LYS A 579 19.77 2.44 -45.89
N GLY A 580 18.89 3.38 -45.54
CA GLY A 580 17.72 3.74 -46.34
C GLY A 580 16.42 3.07 -45.91
N HIS A 581 16.40 2.41 -44.74
CA HIS A 581 15.19 1.93 -44.06
C HIS A 581 14.07 2.99 -44.04
N VAL A 582 12.85 2.55 -44.38
CA VAL A 582 11.65 3.38 -44.40
C VAL A 582 10.73 2.91 -43.28
N VAL A 583 10.30 3.86 -42.46
CA VAL A 583 9.60 3.62 -41.20
C VAL A 583 8.14 3.20 -41.47
N PRO A 584 7.67 2.04 -40.97
CA PRO A 584 6.30 1.57 -41.20
C PRO A 584 5.26 2.26 -40.31
N GLY A 585 5.69 2.78 -39.14
CA GLY A 585 4.85 3.53 -38.19
C GLY A 585 3.71 2.74 -37.54
N ASP A 586 3.72 1.42 -37.66
CA ASP A 586 2.77 0.48 -37.05
C ASP A 586 3.23 -0.02 -35.66
N GLY A 587 4.49 0.19 -35.31
CA GLY A 587 5.10 -0.09 -34.00
C GLY A 587 6.26 0.84 -33.65
N GLY A 588 6.63 0.85 -32.38
CA GLY A 588 7.64 1.74 -31.80
C GLY A 588 7.73 1.60 -30.28
N ASN A 589 8.82 2.09 -29.69
CA ASN A 589 9.05 1.99 -28.26
C ASN A 589 8.42 3.17 -27.50
N THR A 590 7.60 2.88 -26.49
CA THR A 590 7.00 3.90 -25.60
C THR A 590 7.93 4.32 -24.47
N GLY A 591 9.17 3.82 -24.41
CA GLY A 591 10.15 4.21 -23.41
C GLY A 591 10.98 5.42 -23.77
N PHE A 592 10.86 5.97 -24.97
CA PHE A 592 11.35 7.31 -25.27
C PHE A 592 10.47 7.99 -26.33
N PHE A 593 9.73 9.03 -25.95
CA PHE A 593 8.82 9.75 -26.84
C PHE A 593 8.59 11.21 -26.39
N TYR A 594 8.02 12.01 -27.29
CA TYR A 594 7.43 13.32 -27.03
C TYR A 594 5.95 13.31 -27.43
N ALA A 595 5.09 13.92 -26.62
CA ALA A 595 3.67 14.12 -26.91
C ALA A 595 3.27 15.55 -26.53
N THR A 596 2.34 16.19 -27.25
CA THR A 596 1.91 17.56 -26.95
C THR A 596 0.43 17.83 -27.19
N PRO A 597 -0.27 18.54 -26.29
CA PRO A 597 -1.64 19.00 -26.51
C PRO A 597 -1.70 20.38 -27.17
N ARG A 598 -0.56 21.09 -27.35
CA ARG A 598 -0.52 22.52 -27.78
C ARG A 598 -1.32 22.79 -29.06
N ARG A 599 -1.13 21.95 -30.09
CA ARG A 599 -1.86 22.05 -31.37
C ARG A 599 -3.28 21.54 -31.27
N ASN A 600 -3.52 20.59 -30.37
CA ASN A 600 -4.71 19.78 -30.40
C ASN A 600 -4.99 19.08 -29.06
N GLN A 601 -6.03 19.52 -28.36
CA GLN A 601 -6.50 18.87 -27.12
C GLN A 601 -6.95 17.41 -27.36
N LYS A 602 -7.15 16.99 -28.62
CA LYS A 602 -7.34 15.59 -29.01
C LYS A 602 -6.19 14.67 -28.59
N MET A 603 -4.97 15.17 -28.36
CA MET A 603 -3.89 14.35 -27.79
C MET A 603 -4.14 13.95 -26.32
N VAL A 604 -4.81 14.81 -25.53
CA VAL A 604 -5.30 14.44 -24.19
C VAL A 604 -6.35 13.33 -24.31
N ALA A 605 -7.31 13.49 -25.22
CA ALA A 605 -8.34 12.47 -25.44
C ALA A 605 -7.78 11.16 -26.05
N PHE A 606 -6.71 11.20 -26.83
CA PHE A 606 -6.02 10.03 -27.38
C PHE A 606 -5.29 9.25 -26.28
N PHE A 607 -4.50 9.92 -25.44
CA PHE A 607 -3.90 9.29 -24.26
C PHE A 607 -4.96 8.79 -23.26
N GLY A 608 -6.12 9.47 -23.18
CA GLY A 608 -7.30 8.97 -22.48
C GLY A 608 -7.79 7.62 -23.01
N ALA A 609 -7.92 7.49 -24.34
CA ALA A 609 -8.27 6.22 -24.98
C ALA A 609 -7.20 5.12 -24.77
N VAL A 610 -5.91 5.47 -24.78
CA VAL A 610 -4.81 4.54 -24.48
C VAL A 610 -4.93 3.99 -23.06
N VAL A 611 -5.05 4.85 -22.03
CA VAL A 611 -5.13 4.36 -20.64
C VAL A 611 -6.43 3.61 -20.37
N ALA A 612 -7.55 4.03 -20.95
CA ALA A 612 -8.81 3.29 -20.85
C ALA A 612 -8.71 1.87 -21.44
N GLU A 613 -7.98 1.69 -22.55
CA GLU A 613 -7.72 0.37 -23.14
C GLU A 613 -6.72 -0.44 -22.30
N VAL A 614 -5.71 0.18 -21.68
CA VAL A 614 -4.81 -0.48 -20.71
C VAL A 614 -5.61 -1.03 -19.52
N ASP A 615 -6.47 -0.21 -18.92
CA ASP A 615 -7.27 -0.61 -17.77
C ASP A 615 -8.33 -1.68 -18.14
N ARG A 616 -8.93 -1.59 -19.34
CA ARG A 616 -9.85 -2.62 -19.86
C ARG A 616 -9.16 -3.96 -20.08
N GLN A 617 -8.01 -3.99 -20.76
CA GLN A 617 -7.25 -5.23 -20.98
C GLN A 617 -6.73 -5.81 -19.66
N ARG A 618 -6.29 -4.96 -18.74
CA ARG A 618 -5.94 -5.35 -17.36
C ARG A 618 -7.09 -6.07 -16.67
N GLU A 619 -8.30 -5.52 -16.71
CA GLU A 619 -9.46 -6.14 -16.08
C GLU A 619 -9.83 -7.48 -16.75
N GLU A 620 -9.89 -7.54 -18.08
CA GLU A 620 -10.19 -8.79 -18.78
C GLU A 620 -9.15 -9.89 -18.50
N SER A 621 -7.87 -9.56 -18.49
CA SER A 621 -6.81 -10.51 -18.15
C SER A 621 -6.89 -11.02 -16.71
N PHE A 622 -7.18 -10.13 -15.77
CA PHE A 622 -7.39 -10.50 -14.37
C PHE A 622 -8.58 -11.46 -14.23
N ARG A 623 -9.70 -11.17 -14.91
CA ARG A 623 -10.90 -12.03 -14.97
C ARG A 623 -10.65 -13.40 -15.65
N LYS A 624 -9.81 -13.45 -16.71
CA LYS A 624 -9.62 -14.65 -17.55
C LYS A 624 -8.50 -15.59 -17.10
N HIS A 625 -7.36 -15.05 -16.67
CA HIS A 625 -6.12 -15.84 -16.48
C HIS A 625 -5.30 -15.46 -15.24
N GLY A 626 -5.59 -14.34 -14.56
CA GLY A 626 -4.91 -13.91 -13.33
C GLY A 626 -3.45 -13.44 -13.45
N GLU A 627 -2.69 -13.85 -14.48
CA GLU A 627 -1.22 -13.74 -14.48
C GLU A 627 -0.56 -12.83 -15.55
N ARG A 628 -1.30 -12.19 -16.47
CA ARG A 628 -0.70 -11.31 -17.50
C ARG A 628 -1.57 -10.10 -17.84
N LEU A 629 -1.14 -8.90 -17.47
CA LEU A 629 -1.76 -7.68 -18.00
C LEU A 629 -1.13 -7.34 -19.37
N GLY A 630 -1.66 -6.34 -20.05
CA GLY A 630 -1.05 -5.82 -21.28
C GLY A 630 -0.12 -4.66 -20.98
N ALA A 631 1.11 -4.71 -21.50
CA ALA A 631 2.07 -3.61 -21.38
C ALA A 631 1.60 -2.36 -22.15
N ASP A 632 2.07 -1.18 -21.74
CA ASP A 632 1.69 0.12 -22.35
C ASP A 632 2.04 0.20 -23.84
N GLN A 633 3.17 -0.38 -24.24
CA GLN A 633 3.69 -0.33 -25.61
C GLN A 633 2.76 -0.98 -26.66
N PRO A 634 2.41 -2.28 -26.59
CA PRO A 634 1.51 -2.88 -27.58
C PRO A 634 0.12 -2.25 -27.57
N ILE A 635 -0.38 -1.80 -26.41
CA ILE A 635 -1.71 -1.18 -26.30
C ILE A 635 -1.73 0.21 -26.95
N PHE A 636 -0.69 1.03 -26.77
CA PHE A 636 -0.55 2.31 -27.46
C PHE A 636 -0.64 2.14 -28.99
N TRP A 637 0.09 1.16 -29.54
CA TRP A 637 0.08 0.90 -30.98
C TRP A 637 -1.20 0.24 -31.47
N GLN A 638 -1.86 -0.59 -30.66
CA GLN A 638 -3.21 -1.08 -30.96
C GLN A 638 -4.21 0.09 -31.11
N VAL A 639 -4.16 1.09 -30.23
CA VAL A 639 -5.02 2.29 -30.31
C VAL A 639 -4.64 3.16 -31.53
N MET A 640 -3.35 3.29 -31.85
CA MET A 640 -2.89 3.94 -33.08
C MET A 640 -3.35 3.21 -34.37
N GLN A 641 -3.35 1.87 -34.36
CA GLN A 641 -3.84 1.04 -35.46
C GLN A 641 -5.37 1.13 -35.61
N LEU A 642 -6.11 1.16 -34.50
CA LEU A 642 -7.55 1.46 -34.52
C LEU A 642 -7.85 2.84 -35.11
N LEU A 643 -7.04 3.86 -34.79
CA LEU A 643 -7.16 5.19 -35.41
C LEU A 643 -6.84 5.17 -36.91
N ARG A 644 -5.75 4.51 -37.33
CA ARG A 644 -5.42 4.27 -38.76
C ARG A 644 -6.57 3.60 -39.51
N ALA A 645 -7.27 2.64 -38.89
CA ALA A 645 -8.34 1.85 -39.49
C ALA A 645 -9.71 2.58 -39.62
N THR A 646 -9.86 3.79 -39.09
CA THR A 646 -11.14 4.54 -39.12
C THR A 646 -11.59 4.96 -40.52
N GLY A 647 -10.65 5.13 -41.46
CA GLY A 647 -10.93 5.62 -42.82
C GLY A 647 -11.53 7.04 -42.86
N GLY A 648 -11.14 7.93 -41.94
CA GLY A 648 -11.65 9.31 -41.89
C GLY A 648 -12.88 9.51 -40.99
N LYS A 649 -13.34 8.46 -40.32
CA LYS A 649 -14.32 8.56 -39.22
C LYS A 649 -13.63 9.02 -37.94
N ALA A 650 -14.37 9.64 -37.01
CA ALA A 650 -13.83 9.99 -35.70
C ALA A 650 -13.42 8.70 -34.92
N GLY A 651 -12.14 8.60 -34.58
CA GLY A 651 -11.53 7.51 -33.84
C GLY A 651 -11.08 7.90 -32.42
N PRO A 652 -10.13 7.14 -31.84
CA PRO A 652 -9.51 7.47 -30.57
C PRO A 652 -9.04 8.93 -30.49
N GLY A 653 -9.41 9.61 -29.41
CA GLY A 653 -9.13 11.03 -29.20
C GLY A 653 -9.93 12.02 -30.08
N GLY A 654 -10.80 11.55 -30.99
CA GLY A 654 -11.52 12.41 -31.93
C GLY A 654 -10.70 12.84 -33.15
N PHE A 655 -9.50 12.27 -33.34
CA PHE A 655 -8.79 12.32 -34.63
C PHE A 655 -9.53 11.49 -35.68
N ARG A 656 -9.35 11.83 -36.96
CA ARG A 656 -9.93 11.10 -38.11
C ARG A 656 -8.90 10.43 -39.00
N CYS A 657 -7.70 11.01 -39.06
CA CYS A 657 -6.59 10.51 -39.88
C CYS A 657 -5.29 10.56 -39.07
N VAL A 658 -4.27 9.85 -39.56
CA VAL A 658 -2.89 10.00 -39.05
C VAL A 658 -1.95 10.31 -40.22
N LYS A 659 -0.84 10.97 -39.93
CA LYS A 659 0.17 11.38 -40.92
C LYS A 659 1.56 11.16 -40.34
N LEU A 660 2.23 10.11 -40.81
CA LEU A 660 3.64 9.89 -40.51
C LEU A 660 4.48 10.90 -41.30
N CYS A 661 5.59 11.36 -40.71
CA CYS A 661 6.51 12.26 -41.39
C CYS A 661 6.99 11.66 -42.73
N ASN A 662 7.12 12.54 -43.73
CA ASN A 662 7.46 12.20 -45.12
C ASN A 662 6.48 11.26 -45.85
N GLN A 663 5.28 11.02 -45.29
CA GLN A 663 4.20 10.25 -45.90
C GLN A 663 2.91 11.09 -46.03
N SER A 664 2.04 10.68 -46.96
CA SER A 664 0.68 11.23 -47.06
C SER A 664 -0.17 10.82 -45.84
N PRO A 665 -1.16 11.63 -45.43
CA PRO A 665 -2.15 11.22 -44.44
C PRO A 665 -2.90 9.95 -44.87
N THR A 666 -3.35 9.14 -43.91
CA THR A 666 -4.12 7.90 -44.16
C THR A 666 -5.51 8.15 -44.79
N CYS A 667 -6.00 9.39 -44.75
CA CYS A 667 -7.27 9.82 -45.33
C CYS A 667 -7.28 11.35 -45.46
N GLN A 668 -8.28 11.90 -46.17
CA GLN A 668 -8.48 13.34 -46.26
C GLN A 668 -9.26 13.85 -45.03
N ALA A 669 -8.59 14.65 -44.21
CA ALA A 669 -9.19 15.43 -43.13
C ALA A 669 -8.37 16.73 -42.92
N PRO A 670 -8.93 17.75 -42.23
CA PRO A 670 -8.16 18.90 -41.76
C PRO A 670 -6.92 18.50 -40.94
N ASP A 671 -5.92 19.38 -40.90
CA ASP A 671 -4.70 19.16 -40.10
C ASP A 671 -5.01 19.09 -38.58
N GLU A 672 -6.09 19.75 -38.13
CA GLU A 672 -6.67 19.67 -36.77
C GLU A 672 -7.47 18.38 -36.49
N ASP A 673 -7.79 17.60 -37.53
CA ASP A 673 -8.40 16.26 -37.45
C ASP A 673 -7.36 15.15 -37.70
N THR A 674 -6.09 15.50 -37.95
CA THR A 674 -5.04 14.58 -38.37
C THR A 674 -3.91 14.52 -37.35
N LEU A 675 -3.69 13.36 -36.72
CA LEU A 675 -2.57 13.16 -35.78
C LEU A 675 -1.26 13.11 -36.57
N GLN A 676 -0.40 14.12 -36.40
CA GLN A 676 0.88 14.22 -37.10
C GLN A 676 2.00 13.67 -36.22
N TYR A 677 2.74 12.69 -36.71
CA TYR A 677 3.75 11.98 -35.92
C TYR A 677 5.00 11.64 -36.72
N CYS A 678 6.12 11.41 -36.02
CA CYS A 678 7.39 11.04 -36.64
C CYS A 678 8.20 10.11 -35.74
N SER A 679 9.06 9.27 -36.32
CA SER A 679 10.08 8.59 -35.54
C SER A 679 11.29 9.47 -35.28
N MET A 680 12.06 9.12 -34.25
CA MET A 680 13.43 9.55 -34.06
C MET A 680 14.38 8.71 -34.91
N ASP A 681 15.43 9.34 -35.46
CA ASP A 681 16.52 8.64 -36.15
C ASP A 681 17.08 7.50 -35.26
N ALA A 682 16.95 6.26 -35.74
CA ALA A 682 17.32 5.07 -35.00
C ALA A 682 18.83 4.91 -34.75
N PHE A 683 19.69 5.59 -35.51
CA PHE A 683 21.15 5.62 -35.27
C PHE A 683 21.51 6.69 -34.22
N MET A 684 20.79 7.81 -34.16
CA MET A 684 20.92 8.77 -33.06
C MET A 684 20.29 8.25 -31.75
N HIS A 685 19.20 7.49 -31.85
CA HIS A 685 18.38 7.03 -30.71
C HIS A 685 18.13 5.50 -30.70
N PRO A 686 19.17 4.64 -30.73
CA PRO A 686 19.05 3.18 -30.82
C PRO A 686 18.37 2.50 -29.61
N THR A 687 17.55 1.50 -29.92
CA THR A 687 16.74 0.72 -28.96
C THR A 687 17.27 -0.71 -28.79
N GLY A 688 17.96 -0.99 -27.68
CA GLY A 688 18.30 -2.36 -27.30
C GLY A 688 19.36 -3.05 -28.16
N TRP A 689 20.07 -2.35 -29.05
CA TRP A 689 21.10 -2.94 -29.91
C TRP A 689 22.31 -3.42 -29.09
N GLU A 690 22.87 -4.57 -29.46
CA GLU A 690 24.01 -5.17 -28.75
C GLU A 690 25.34 -4.42 -28.95
N VAL A 691 25.49 -3.69 -30.05
CA VAL A 691 26.62 -2.79 -30.32
C VAL A 691 26.03 -1.52 -30.94
N PRO A 692 25.74 -0.47 -30.14
CA PRO A 692 25.08 0.72 -30.66
C PRO A 692 26.09 1.70 -31.31
N PRO A 693 25.68 2.43 -32.37
CA PRO A 693 26.55 3.21 -33.24
C PRO A 693 27.36 4.31 -32.51
N PRO A 694 28.59 4.64 -32.97
CA PRO A 694 29.45 5.65 -32.35
C PRO A 694 28.91 7.08 -32.42
N GLU A 695 27.92 7.36 -33.27
CA GLU A 695 27.20 8.63 -33.43
C GLU A 695 25.96 8.77 -32.52
N ARG A 696 25.56 7.71 -31.79
CA ARG A 696 24.37 7.74 -30.92
C ARG A 696 24.40 8.89 -29.89
N VAL A 697 23.27 9.57 -29.76
CA VAL A 697 23.00 10.62 -28.77
C VAL A 697 22.32 10.06 -27.53
N THR A 698 21.39 9.10 -27.69
CA THR A 698 20.80 8.33 -26.59
C THR A 698 20.98 6.82 -26.81
N TYR A 699 20.66 6.00 -25.81
CA TYR A 699 20.59 4.54 -25.95
C TYR A 699 19.65 3.96 -24.90
N HIS A 700 18.64 3.23 -25.36
CA HIS A 700 17.69 2.53 -24.50
C HIS A 700 18.09 1.07 -24.31
N ALA A 701 18.33 0.63 -23.06
CA ALA A 701 18.69 -0.74 -22.72
C ALA A 701 17.53 -1.75 -22.78
N ASN A 702 16.64 -1.58 -23.77
CA ASN A 702 15.48 -2.44 -23.99
C ASN A 702 15.87 -3.92 -24.22
N TYR A 703 14.92 -4.82 -23.97
CA TYR A 703 15.05 -6.29 -23.97
C TYR A 703 16.01 -6.87 -22.92
N ALA A 704 16.30 -6.10 -21.87
CA ALA A 704 17.03 -6.58 -20.70
C ALA A 704 16.19 -6.37 -19.42
N ALA A 705 16.46 -7.16 -18.38
CA ALA A 705 15.78 -7.10 -17.10
C ALA A 705 16.80 -6.97 -15.95
N ASN A 706 16.44 -6.24 -14.88
CA ASN A 706 17.22 -6.17 -13.65
C ASN A 706 18.70 -5.81 -13.91
N ASN A 707 19.65 -6.65 -13.49
CA ASN A 707 21.09 -6.41 -13.69
C ASN A 707 21.53 -6.54 -15.16
N ASP A 708 20.74 -7.15 -16.03
CA ASP A 708 21.08 -7.27 -17.45
C ASP A 708 20.95 -5.90 -18.13
N LYS A 709 20.04 -5.03 -17.66
CA LYS A 709 19.99 -3.61 -18.09
C LYS A 709 21.31 -2.91 -17.76
N ILE A 710 21.88 -3.17 -16.57
CA ILE A 710 23.17 -2.62 -16.15
C ILE A 710 24.30 -3.12 -17.07
N ALA A 711 24.42 -4.43 -17.28
CA ALA A 711 25.46 -5.00 -18.15
C ALA A 711 25.36 -4.48 -19.61
N LYS A 712 24.13 -4.24 -20.09
CA LYS A 712 23.86 -3.67 -21.41
C LYS A 712 24.26 -2.19 -21.49
N LEU A 713 24.03 -1.40 -20.44
CA LEU A 713 24.53 -0.02 -20.32
C LEU A 713 26.04 0.06 -20.11
N GLU A 714 26.67 -0.91 -19.44
CA GLU A 714 28.13 -1.04 -19.35
C GLU A 714 28.74 -1.31 -20.73
N LYS A 715 28.18 -2.26 -21.49
CA LYS A 715 28.58 -2.57 -22.87
C LYS A 715 28.36 -1.39 -23.83
N ALA A 716 27.29 -0.61 -23.62
CA ALA A 716 27.05 0.64 -24.34
C ALA A 716 27.94 1.82 -23.85
N GLY A 717 28.75 1.64 -22.82
CA GLY A 717 29.67 2.67 -22.29
C GLY A 717 28.99 3.80 -21.51
N LEU A 718 27.78 3.59 -20.99
CA LEU A 718 26.93 4.64 -20.37
C LEU A 718 26.70 4.45 -18.86
N TRP A 719 27.14 3.33 -18.28
CA TRP A 719 27.07 3.05 -16.84
C TRP A 719 28.19 3.69 -15.99
N GLY A 720 29.11 4.42 -16.64
CA GLY A 720 30.29 5.00 -15.99
C GLY A 720 30.02 6.24 -15.12
N ALA A 721 28.86 6.89 -15.26
CA ALA A 721 28.60 8.18 -14.63
C ALA A 721 28.40 8.07 -13.11
N TRP A 722 27.77 6.99 -12.64
CA TRP A 722 27.46 6.76 -11.22
C TRP A 722 28.47 5.86 -10.48
N SER A 723 29.08 4.89 -11.18
CA SER A 723 29.89 3.82 -10.56
C SER A 723 31.23 4.27 -9.94
N LEU A 724 31.66 5.51 -10.17
CA LEU A 724 32.93 6.07 -9.66
C LEU A 724 33.04 6.16 -8.13
N ARG A 725 31.96 5.95 -7.36
CA ARG A 725 32.00 5.81 -5.89
C ARG A 725 32.73 4.51 -5.42
N GLY A 726 33.17 3.64 -6.34
CA GLY A 726 33.57 2.25 -6.08
C GLY A 726 35.06 1.84 -6.20
N GLY A 727 36.01 2.79 -6.32
CA GLY A 727 37.44 2.51 -6.05
C GLY A 727 38.29 1.84 -7.15
N SER A 728 38.43 2.47 -8.32
CA SER A 728 39.57 2.20 -9.21
C SER A 728 40.86 2.85 -8.68
N LYS A 729 41.99 2.13 -8.75
CA LYS A 729 43.33 2.67 -8.43
C LYS A 729 44.09 3.26 -9.62
N TYR A 730 43.57 3.13 -10.84
CA TYR A 730 44.25 3.54 -12.07
C TYR A 730 43.28 4.23 -13.05
N LEU A 731 43.30 5.57 -13.04
CA LEU A 731 42.81 6.47 -14.10
C LEU A 731 43.51 7.84 -13.91
N PRO A 732 43.82 8.61 -14.97
CA PRO A 732 44.53 9.89 -14.83
C PRO A 732 43.75 10.96 -14.07
N ARG A 733 44.47 11.77 -13.27
CA ARG A 733 43.97 12.75 -12.28
C ARG A 733 43.13 13.95 -12.79
N ARG A 734 42.57 13.92 -14.01
CA ARG A 734 41.98 15.12 -14.66
C ARG A 734 40.46 15.13 -14.88
N ILE A 735 39.72 14.09 -14.49
CA ILE A 735 38.24 14.14 -14.49
C ILE A 735 37.70 13.55 -13.17
N ILE A 736 37.31 14.41 -12.24
CA ILE A 736 36.47 14.06 -11.08
C ILE A 736 35.03 14.42 -11.48
N SER A 737 34.10 13.46 -11.40
CA SER A 737 32.71 13.67 -11.81
C SER A 737 31.99 14.63 -10.86
N ALA A 738 31.44 15.73 -11.39
CA ALA A 738 30.76 16.77 -10.62
C ALA A 738 29.61 16.21 -9.75
N CYS A 739 28.85 15.25 -10.26
CA CYS A 739 27.72 14.62 -9.56
C CYS A 739 28.14 13.89 -8.26
N ALA A 740 29.42 13.53 -8.09
CA ALA A 740 29.94 12.96 -6.86
C ALA A 740 30.33 14.02 -5.81
N VAL A 741 30.55 15.27 -6.24
CA VAL A 741 30.87 16.42 -5.38
C VAL A 741 29.60 17.15 -4.97
N TRP A 742 28.65 17.33 -5.91
CA TRP A 742 27.42 18.09 -5.68
C TRP A 742 26.54 17.49 -4.57
N ASP A 743 26.36 16.17 -4.58
CA ASP A 743 25.67 15.37 -3.55
C ASP A 743 26.29 15.51 -2.14
N PHE A 744 27.53 16.01 -2.03
CA PHE A 744 28.24 16.22 -0.75
C PHE A 744 28.13 17.66 -0.23
N TYR A 745 28.04 18.65 -1.12
CA TYR A 745 28.01 20.08 -0.74
C TYR A 745 26.61 20.69 -0.62
N CYS A 746 25.59 20.21 -1.35
CA CYS A 746 24.22 20.74 -1.27
C CYS A 746 23.44 20.28 -0.02
N ARG A 747 23.93 20.69 1.17
CA ARG A 747 23.22 20.58 2.47
C ARG A 747 23.22 21.88 3.28
N HIS A 748 23.78 22.96 2.75
CA HIS A 748 23.73 24.30 3.36
C HIS A 748 23.08 25.28 2.38
N ASP A 749 22.58 26.39 2.92
CA ASP A 749 21.77 27.38 2.21
C ASP A 749 22.60 28.13 1.15
N PRO A 750 22.06 28.48 -0.04
CA PRO A 750 22.80 29.26 -1.02
C PRO A 750 23.08 30.73 -0.62
N ALA A 751 22.53 31.20 0.50
CA ALA A 751 22.50 32.61 0.89
C ALA A 751 23.88 33.25 1.18
N ASP A 752 24.89 32.45 1.56
CA ASP A 752 26.21 32.94 1.98
C ASP A 752 27.26 32.98 0.84
N ALA A 753 26.86 32.74 -0.41
CA ALA A 753 27.81 32.54 -1.52
C ALA A 753 28.33 33.83 -2.21
N ASP A 754 27.66 34.96 -2.05
CA ASP A 754 27.87 36.17 -2.86
C ASP A 754 28.90 37.18 -2.29
N GLN A 755 29.79 36.77 -1.37
CA GLN A 755 30.78 37.65 -0.73
C GLN A 755 32.24 37.16 -0.71
N GLU A 756 32.74 36.49 -1.75
CA GLU A 756 34.20 36.43 -1.98
C GLU A 756 34.57 36.26 -3.47
N ALA A 757 34.68 37.39 -4.18
CA ALA A 757 34.92 37.42 -5.63
C ALA A 757 35.89 38.52 -6.11
N ASP A 758 36.98 38.79 -5.36
CA ASP A 758 38.09 39.63 -5.87
C ASP A 758 39.43 39.39 -5.11
N ALA A 759 40.17 38.33 -5.48
CA ALA A 759 41.56 38.11 -5.01
C ALA A 759 42.37 37.23 -5.99
N PRO A 760 43.64 37.55 -6.34
CA PRO A 760 44.44 36.74 -7.28
C PRO A 760 45.09 35.51 -6.65
N THR A 761 45.38 34.51 -7.49
CA THR A 761 45.94 33.21 -7.09
C THR A 761 47.37 33.29 -6.51
N HIS A 762 47.55 32.90 -5.25
CA HIS A 762 48.84 32.43 -4.73
C HIS A 762 48.69 31.13 -3.92
N SER A 763 49.49 30.12 -4.26
CA SER A 763 49.50 28.83 -3.57
C SER A 763 50.31 28.90 -2.28
N HIS A 764 49.69 28.62 -1.12
CA HIS A 764 50.36 28.33 0.15
C HIS A 764 49.83 27.03 0.76
N GLY A 765 50.69 26.31 1.48
CA GLY A 765 50.37 25.01 2.06
C GLY A 765 49.61 25.14 3.39
N ILE A 766 48.56 24.35 3.56
CA ILE A 766 47.78 24.29 4.81
C ILE A 766 48.67 23.69 5.92
N THR A 767 48.91 24.45 6.99
CA THR A 767 49.65 24.00 8.17
C THR A 767 48.75 23.21 9.13
N LEU A 768 49.37 22.37 9.97
CA LEU A 768 48.66 21.40 10.82
C LEU A 768 47.79 22.02 11.93
N GLU A 769 47.90 23.33 12.15
CA GLU A 769 47.25 24.03 13.27
C GLU A 769 45.85 24.55 12.93
N ALA A 770 45.55 24.81 11.65
CA ALA A 770 44.21 25.14 11.18
C ALA A 770 43.17 24.03 11.48
N VAL A 771 43.62 22.80 11.70
CA VAL A 771 42.78 21.63 12.02
C VAL A 771 42.26 21.66 13.48
N LYS A 772 42.79 22.54 14.35
CA LYS A 772 42.46 22.53 15.79
C LYS A 772 41.25 23.37 16.21
N GLN A 773 40.63 24.17 15.32
CA GLN A 773 39.59 25.15 15.69
C GLN A 773 38.21 24.92 15.04
N HIS A 774 37.94 23.71 14.54
CA HIS A 774 36.59 23.31 14.10
C HIS A 774 36.10 22.12 14.92
N GLU A 775 35.51 22.41 16.09
CA GLU A 775 34.70 21.45 16.84
C GLU A 775 33.44 21.12 16.04
N CYS A 776 33.49 20.05 15.25
CA CYS A 776 32.41 19.65 14.37
C CYS A 776 31.18 19.20 15.18
N PRO A 777 30.03 19.90 15.11
CA PRO A 777 28.92 19.65 16.01
C PRO A 777 28.28 18.28 15.75
N ASN A 778 28.28 17.43 16.77
CA ASN A 778 27.57 16.15 16.84
C ASN A 778 28.04 15.07 15.83
N HIS A 779 29.20 14.46 16.11
CA HIS A 779 29.68 13.27 15.40
C HIS A 779 28.62 12.14 15.37
N PRO A 780 28.18 11.64 14.19
CA PRO A 780 27.09 10.65 14.04
C PRO A 780 27.23 9.29 14.74
N ARG A 781 28.32 9.04 15.49
CA ARG A 781 28.50 7.82 16.27
C ARG A 781 27.78 7.89 17.62
N LEU A 782 27.85 9.04 18.31
CA LEU A 782 27.21 9.24 19.63
C LEU A 782 25.68 9.26 19.54
N GLU A 783 25.13 9.57 18.37
CA GLU A 783 23.71 9.55 18.04
C GLU A 783 23.02 8.21 18.40
N CYS A 784 23.73 7.08 18.26
CA CYS A 784 23.18 5.77 18.61
C CYS A 784 22.94 5.59 20.13
N LEU A 785 23.71 6.27 20.99
CA LEU A 785 23.46 6.29 22.45
C LEU A 785 22.36 7.28 22.81
N ARG A 786 22.36 8.46 22.20
CA ARG A 786 21.36 9.51 22.48
C ARG A 786 19.93 9.06 22.12
N ARG A 787 19.76 8.27 21.06
CA ARG A 787 18.46 7.69 20.67
C ARG A 787 17.88 6.68 21.66
N THR A 788 18.73 6.00 22.43
CA THR A 788 18.32 5.01 23.45
C THR A 788 18.39 5.56 24.87
N THR A 789 19.09 6.65 25.11
CA THR A 789 19.03 7.42 26.35
C THR A 789 19.11 8.93 26.04
N PRO A 790 17.95 9.59 25.79
CA PRO A 790 17.92 11.01 25.45
C PRO A 790 18.40 11.94 26.56
N ALA A 791 18.36 11.50 27.83
CA ALA A 791 18.80 12.25 29.00
C ALA A 791 20.32 12.23 29.24
N LEU A 792 21.10 11.70 28.29
CA LEU A 792 22.55 11.59 28.44
C LEU A 792 23.22 12.97 28.31
N GLN A 793 24.04 13.33 29.29
CA GLN A 793 24.85 14.55 29.26
C GLN A 793 25.85 14.53 28.09
N GLU A 794 26.50 15.67 27.84
CA GLU A 794 27.49 15.80 26.78
C GLU A 794 28.70 14.86 27.03
N LEU A 795 28.72 13.74 26.30
CA LEU A 795 29.82 12.79 26.34
C LEU A 795 31.06 13.39 25.69
N ARG A 796 32.14 13.54 26.48
CA ARG A 796 33.44 14.01 26.02
C ARG A 796 34.43 12.84 26.01
N TYR A 797 35.23 12.73 24.95
CA TYR A 797 36.35 11.79 24.92
C TYR A 797 37.51 12.40 25.71
N PRO A 798 37.95 11.79 26.83
CA PRO A 798 38.84 12.46 27.76
C PRO A 798 40.30 12.42 27.27
N SER A 799 41.08 13.45 27.64
CA SER A 799 42.50 13.53 27.29
C SER A 799 43.36 12.45 27.96
N ASP A 800 42.91 11.87 29.08
CA ASP A 800 43.56 10.76 29.78
C ASP A 800 43.02 9.37 29.38
N ALA A 801 42.33 9.24 28.24
CA ALA A 801 41.62 8.01 27.84
C ALA A 801 42.45 6.71 27.93
N GLU A 802 43.75 6.73 27.61
CA GLU A 802 44.63 5.55 27.77
C GLU A 802 44.89 5.24 29.26
N SER A 803 45.21 6.25 30.08
CA SER A 803 45.39 6.07 31.53
C SER A 803 44.12 5.51 32.17
N HIS A 804 42.96 6.03 31.76
CA HIS A 804 41.67 5.57 32.25
C HIS A 804 41.28 4.16 31.74
N PHE A 805 41.70 3.78 30.53
CA PHE A 805 41.59 2.40 30.06
C PHE A 805 42.42 1.43 30.92
N GLN A 806 43.65 1.81 31.30
CA GLN A 806 44.48 1.00 32.20
C GLN A 806 43.91 0.94 33.63
N GLU A 807 43.33 2.03 34.14
CA GLU A 807 42.59 2.10 35.42
C GLU A 807 41.46 1.05 35.46
N ILE A 808 40.58 1.06 34.44
CA ILE A 808 39.48 0.08 34.32
C ILE A 808 40.03 -1.35 34.18
N ARG A 809 41.08 -1.56 33.37
CA ARG A 809 41.71 -2.87 33.18
C ARG A 809 42.30 -3.41 34.49
N GLN A 810 42.94 -2.56 35.30
CA GLN A 810 43.51 -2.92 36.59
C GLN A 810 42.40 -3.26 37.60
N ALA A 811 41.34 -2.45 37.68
CA ALA A 811 40.20 -2.69 38.57
C ALA A 811 39.46 -4.01 38.26
N LEU A 812 39.41 -4.42 37.00
CA LEU A 812 38.76 -5.65 36.56
C LEU A 812 39.68 -6.89 36.52
N SER A 813 40.98 -6.71 36.80
CA SER A 813 42.04 -7.73 36.62
C SER A 813 41.70 -9.10 37.22
N GLN A 814 41.19 -9.13 38.46
CA GLN A 814 40.88 -10.37 39.17
C GLN A 814 39.83 -11.25 38.47
N TRP A 815 38.87 -10.67 37.74
CA TRP A 815 37.82 -11.42 37.05
C TRP A 815 38.26 -11.96 35.69
N PHE A 816 39.18 -11.29 35.00
CA PHE A 816 39.87 -11.89 33.84
C PHE A 816 40.60 -13.17 34.26
N ASP A 817 41.30 -13.11 35.40
CA ASP A 817 42.03 -14.24 35.97
C ASP A 817 41.09 -15.35 36.48
N PHE A 818 39.98 -15.00 37.13
CA PHE A 818 38.96 -15.94 37.58
C PHE A 818 38.33 -16.70 36.41
N ALA A 819 37.83 -15.99 35.40
CA ALA A 819 37.22 -16.60 34.22
C ALA A 819 38.22 -17.46 33.43
N ALA A 820 39.49 -17.02 33.33
CA ALA A 820 40.55 -17.80 32.69
C ALA A 820 40.84 -19.11 33.46
N LYS A 821 40.93 -19.05 34.80
CA LYS A 821 41.22 -20.22 35.65
C LYS A 821 40.06 -21.21 35.70
N LYS A 822 38.81 -20.73 35.81
CA LYS A 822 37.61 -21.59 35.94
C LYS A 822 37.07 -22.13 34.62
N PHE A 823 37.22 -21.42 33.50
CA PHE A 823 36.51 -21.75 32.26
C PHE A 823 37.42 -21.96 31.03
N MET A 824 38.69 -21.53 31.08
CA MET A 824 39.65 -21.68 29.97
C MET A 824 40.83 -22.62 30.27
N ALA A 825 40.74 -23.43 31.33
CA ALA A 825 41.64 -24.58 31.54
C ALA A 825 41.36 -25.69 30.52
N ASP A 826 40.09 -26.12 30.41
CA ASP A 826 39.69 -27.29 29.60
C ASP A 826 39.45 -26.96 28.11
N MET A 827 39.17 -25.70 27.78
CA MET A 827 38.85 -25.29 26.41
C MET A 827 40.08 -25.00 25.56
N LYS A 828 40.40 -25.90 24.61
CA LYS A 828 41.36 -25.70 23.49
C LYS A 828 40.86 -24.68 22.44
N ASN A 829 40.16 -23.62 22.85
CA ASN A 829 39.33 -22.78 21.97
C ASN A 829 40.11 -21.55 21.44
N PRO A 830 39.99 -21.19 20.14
CA PRO A 830 40.61 -19.98 19.57
C PRO A 830 40.23 -18.65 20.25
N ARG A 831 39.17 -18.59 21.08
CA ARG A 831 38.89 -17.46 22.00
C ARG A 831 40.14 -16.93 22.72
N ARG A 832 41.02 -17.83 23.17
CA ARG A 832 42.27 -17.50 23.87
C ARG A 832 43.26 -16.68 23.02
N ARG A 833 43.12 -16.66 21.69
CA ARG A 833 43.91 -15.79 20.79
C ARG A 833 43.33 -14.38 20.67
N LEU A 834 42.00 -14.21 20.68
CA LEU A 834 41.38 -12.89 20.52
C LEU A 834 41.69 -12.00 21.73
N LEU A 835 41.42 -12.48 22.95
CA LEU A 835 41.72 -11.77 24.19
C LEU A 835 43.22 -11.42 24.26
N ARG A 836 44.10 -12.39 23.99
CA ARG A 836 45.56 -12.18 23.94
C ARG A 836 46.04 -11.25 22.83
N ALA A 837 45.29 -11.05 21.75
CA ALA A 837 45.62 -10.06 20.73
C ALA A 837 45.28 -8.65 21.23
N MET A 838 44.16 -8.51 21.94
CA MET A 838 43.70 -7.27 22.56
C MET A 838 44.60 -6.87 23.75
N ASP A 839 45.11 -7.84 24.51
CA ASP A 839 46.17 -7.65 25.52
C ASP A 839 47.50 -7.13 24.93
N ARG A 840 47.79 -7.41 23.66
CA ARG A 840 49.11 -7.17 23.05
C ARG A 840 49.25 -5.85 22.29
N LYS A 841 48.14 -5.23 21.88
CA LYS A 841 48.10 -3.92 21.20
C LYS A 841 46.84 -3.10 21.55
N PRO A 842 46.63 -2.72 22.83
CA PRO A 842 45.48 -1.88 23.19
C PRO A 842 45.56 -0.47 22.57
N VAL A 843 46.72 0.17 22.70
CA VAL A 843 46.97 1.59 22.33
C VAL A 843 46.63 1.88 20.86
N ASP A 844 47.19 1.11 19.91
CA ASP A 844 46.97 1.27 18.46
C ASP A 844 45.49 1.20 18.07
N PHE A 845 44.70 0.38 18.78
CA PHE A 845 43.29 0.16 18.46
C PHE A 845 42.38 1.19 19.13
N ALA A 846 42.69 1.58 20.37
CA ALA A 846 41.93 2.53 21.17
C ALA A 846 42.07 3.98 20.66
N LEU A 847 43.29 4.44 20.38
CA LEU A 847 43.58 5.86 20.14
C LEU A 847 43.39 6.33 18.68
N SER A 848 42.84 5.47 17.81
CA SER A 848 42.68 5.74 16.36
C SER A 848 41.53 6.70 15.99
N GLY A 849 41.38 7.82 16.71
CA GLY A 849 40.37 8.85 16.45
C GLY A 849 38.93 8.37 16.67
N ARG A 850 38.69 7.64 17.77
CA ARG A 850 37.39 7.01 18.09
C ARG A 850 36.82 7.58 19.38
N PRO A 851 35.52 7.96 19.43
CA PRO A 851 34.94 8.63 20.59
C PRO A 851 34.51 7.65 21.71
N TYR A 852 35.23 6.53 21.93
CA TYR A 852 34.85 5.53 22.94
C TYR A 852 36.07 4.86 23.60
N ILE A 853 36.00 4.64 24.91
CA ILE A 853 36.93 3.77 25.64
C ILE A 853 36.40 2.32 25.66
N PRO A 854 37.22 1.30 25.30
CA PRO A 854 36.76 -0.08 25.23
C PRO A 854 36.71 -0.79 26.60
N ILE A 855 35.60 -1.47 26.90
CA ILE A 855 35.41 -2.34 28.09
C ILE A 855 35.18 -3.80 27.63
N PHE A 856 36.25 -4.48 27.24
CA PHE A 856 36.17 -5.86 26.75
C PHE A 856 36.39 -6.88 27.88
N MET A 857 35.34 -7.60 28.26
CA MET A 857 35.33 -8.63 29.32
C MET A 857 34.63 -9.90 28.82
N THR A 858 34.99 -11.06 29.37
CA THR A 858 34.35 -12.36 29.06
C THR A 858 33.04 -12.54 29.82
N TYR A 859 32.09 -11.61 29.64
CA TYR A 859 30.83 -11.53 30.38
C TYR A 859 30.08 -12.87 30.51
N VAL A 860 30.02 -13.66 29.42
CA VAL A 860 29.38 -14.99 29.42
C VAL A 860 30.16 -15.99 30.25
N ASP A 861 31.47 -16.13 29.99
CA ASP A 861 32.29 -17.14 30.63
C ASP A 861 32.41 -16.88 32.15
N LEU A 862 32.35 -15.60 32.57
CA LEU A 862 32.24 -15.20 33.97
C LEU A 862 30.87 -15.54 34.59
N TRP A 863 29.77 -15.18 33.92
CA TRP A 863 28.40 -15.47 34.41
C TRP A 863 28.15 -16.97 34.56
N VAL A 864 28.62 -17.79 33.61
CA VAL A 864 28.52 -19.25 33.67
C VAL A 864 29.44 -19.84 34.75
N ALA A 865 30.61 -19.24 35.00
CA ALA A 865 31.53 -19.70 36.05
C ALA A 865 31.04 -19.38 37.47
N ASN A 866 30.55 -18.16 37.72
CA ASN A 866 29.85 -17.77 38.94
C ASN A 866 29.05 -16.46 38.74
N VAL A 867 27.72 -16.51 38.89
CA VAL A 867 26.84 -15.34 38.79
C VAL A 867 27.12 -14.27 39.86
N PHE A 868 27.60 -14.66 41.05
CA PHE A 868 27.94 -13.69 42.10
C PHE A 868 29.22 -12.91 41.78
N GLU A 869 30.22 -13.57 41.18
CA GLU A 869 31.42 -12.88 40.67
C GLU A 869 31.08 -11.96 39.50
N TYR A 870 30.11 -12.35 38.66
CA TYR A 870 29.59 -11.49 37.62
C TYR A 870 28.94 -10.21 38.21
N GLU A 871 28.11 -10.34 39.26
CA GLU A 871 27.52 -9.17 39.91
C GLU A 871 28.56 -8.30 40.62
N ALA A 872 29.57 -8.89 41.28
CA ALA A 872 30.68 -8.15 41.88
C ALA A 872 31.53 -7.41 40.83
N MET A 873 31.78 -8.04 39.68
CA MET A 873 32.48 -7.42 38.54
C MET A 873 31.68 -6.24 37.96
N ILE A 874 30.36 -6.37 37.81
CA ILE A 874 29.49 -5.27 37.35
C ILE A 874 29.39 -4.14 38.38
N ALA A 875 29.37 -4.45 39.68
CA ALA A 875 29.45 -3.44 40.74
C ALA A 875 30.78 -2.67 40.65
N LYS A 876 31.92 -3.38 40.56
CA LYS A 876 33.22 -2.73 40.45
C LYS A 876 33.39 -1.96 39.15
N LEU A 877 32.77 -2.40 38.06
CA LEU A 877 32.73 -1.65 36.80
C LEU A 877 32.03 -0.29 36.96
N LYS A 878 30.91 -0.23 37.71
CA LYS A 878 30.20 1.03 37.99
C LYS A 878 31.05 2.02 38.76
N GLU A 879 31.85 1.55 39.72
CA GLU A 879 32.75 2.41 40.51
C GLU A 879 33.86 3.08 39.66
N VAL A 880 34.25 2.48 38.53
CA VAL A 880 35.41 2.92 37.74
C VAL A 880 35.08 3.49 36.36
N ILE A 881 33.81 3.60 35.97
CA ILE A 881 33.42 4.34 34.76
C ILE A 881 32.95 5.76 35.12
N ARG A 882 33.40 6.73 34.32
CA ARG A 882 33.12 8.16 34.52
C ARG A 882 31.86 8.55 33.71
N PRO A 883 30.78 9.09 34.32
CA PRO A 883 29.51 9.32 33.62
C PRO A 883 29.58 10.17 32.34
N GLY A 884 30.47 11.17 32.30
CA GLY A 884 30.68 12.04 31.14
C GLY A 884 31.56 11.45 30.02
N VAL A 885 32.04 10.22 30.17
CA VAL A 885 32.89 9.52 29.19
C VAL A 885 32.09 8.44 28.47
N ALA A 886 32.29 8.32 27.16
CA ALA A 886 31.64 7.30 26.34
C ALA A 886 32.45 5.99 26.32
N TYR A 887 31.78 4.85 26.47
CA TYR A 887 32.41 3.54 26.42
C TYR A 887 31.80 2.62 25.36
N ILE A 888 32.51 1.56 25.00
CA ILE A 888 32.02 0.52 24.08
C ILE A 888 32.39 -0.89 24.57
N THR A 889 31.46 -1.83 24.45
CA THR A 889 31.62 -3.21 24.91
C THR A 889 31.03 -4.20 23.91
N VAL A 890 31.54 -5.43 23.91
CA VAL A 890 31.07 -6.55 23.08
C VAL A 890 30.65 -7.69 24.00
N VAL A 891 29.41 -8.16 23.85
CA VAL A 891 28.80 -9.11 24.79
C VAL A 891 28.21 -10.30 24.05
N GLN A 892 28.74 -11.50 24.30
CA GLN A 892 28.29 -12.73 23.63
C GLN A 892 26.98 -13.30 24.21
N HIS A 893 26.50 -12.81 25.37
CA HIS A 893 25.33 -13.37 26.05
C HIS A 893 24.05 -13.14 25.24
N ASP A 894 23.10 -14.07 25.31
CA ASP A 894 21.84 -13.94 24.57
C ASP A 894 20.90 -12.85 25.13
N THR A 895 21.16 -12.39 26.37
CA THR A 895 20.47 -11.28 27.04
C THR A 895 21.30 -9.99 27.23
N GLY A 896 22.57 -9.94 26.79
CA GLY A 896 23.44 -8.77 26.97
C GLY A 896 24.22 -8.75 28.31
N MET A 897 24.46 -7.56 28.90
CA MET A 897 25.13 -7.43 30.21
C MET A 897 24.12 -7.73 31.33
N VAL A 898 24.11 -8.96 31.85
CA VAL A 898 23.01 -9.46 32.69
C VAL A 898 23.49 -10.47 33.72
N SER A 899 22.97 -10.35 34.96
CA SER A 899 22.97 -11.43 35.93
C SER A 899 21.60 -12.12 36.06
N SER A 900 20.50 -11.35 36.13
CA SER A 900 19.11 -11.82 36.09
C SER A 900 18.20 -10.94 35.20
N ARG A 901 17.05 -11.46 34.76
CA ARG A 901 16.17 -10.80 33.77
C ARG A 901 15.68 -9.41 34.17
N ASP A 902 15.36 -9.23 35.45
CA ASP A 902 14.77 -7.97 35.93
C ASP A 902 15.84 -6.88 36.08
N LYS A 903 17.11 -7.30 36.28
CA LYS A 903 18.29 -6.41 36.31
C LYS A 903 18.71 -5.91 34.92
N ILE A 904 18.21 -6.46 33.81
CA ILE A 904 18.57 -6.06 32.43
C ILE A 904 18.22 -4.58 32.18
N VAL A 905 16.96 -4.24 32.42
CA VAL A 905 16.39 -2.91 32.14
C VAL A 905 16.98 -1.85 33.07
N ASN A 906 17.44 -2.26 34.25
CA ASN A 906 18.05 -1.37 35.24
C ASN A 906 19.52 -1.12 34.93
N LEU A 907 20.32 -2.15 34.60
CA LEU A 907 21.75 -1.93 34.32
C LEU A 907 21.96 -0.96 33.14
N MET A 908 21.16 -1.05 32.08
CA MET A 908 21.25 -0.10 30.96
C MET A 908 20.85 1.34 31.32
N LYS A 909 20.09 1.56 32.41
CA LYS A 909 19.78 2.89 32.97
C LYS A 909 20.86 3.36 33.96
N GLU A 910 21.51 2.43 34.66
CA GLU A 910 22.57 2.69 35.65
C GLU A 910 23.93 3.00 35.01
N ILE A 911 24.24 2.44 33.83
CA ILE A 911 25.47 2.70 33.05
C ILE A 911 25.17 3.13 31.60
N PRO A 912 24.40 4.22 31.40
CA PRO A 912 23.79 4.57 30.11
C PRO A 912 24.80 5.07 29.06
N ASN A 913 26.00 5.44 29.49
CA ASN A 913 27.12 5.90 28.66
C ASN A 913 27.91 4.74 27.99
N VAL A 914 27.47 3.48 28.14
CA VAL A 914 28.13 2.29 27.58
C VAL A 914 27.41 1.78 26.32
N LEU A 915 28.06 1.88 25.16
CA LEU A 915 27.56 1.31 23.90
C LEU A 915 27.74 -0.22 23.89
N VAL A 916 26.64 -0.96 23.98
CA VAL A 916 26.64 -2.43 24.08
C VAL A 916 26.40 -3.07 22.72
N LEU A 917 27.44 -3.65 22.14
CA LEU A 917 27.36 -4.51 20.96
C LEU A 917 27.01 -5.93 21.41
N SER A 918 25.73 -6.30 21.31
CA SER A 918 25.18 -7.52 21.91
C SER A 918 24.92 -8.60 20.87
N ALA A 919 25.47 -9.78 21.09
CA ALA A 919 25.36 -10.88 20.15
C ALA A 919 23.99 -11.59 20.22
N GLY A 920 23.31 -11.55 21.38
CA GLY A 920 21.86 -11.82 21.48
C GLY A 920 20.97 -10.66 21.01
N GLY A 921 21.58 -9.49 20.78
CA GLY A 921 20.86 -8.28 20.43
C GLY A 921 20.05 -7.68 21.59
N TYR A 922 20.43 -7.90 22.85
CA TYR A 922 19.92 -7.14 24.00
C TYR A 922 21.00 -6.15 24.47
N GLY A 923 20.72 -4.87 24.32
CA GLY A 923 21.72 -3.78 24.33
C GLY A 923 21.53 -2.84 23.14
N HIS A 924 22.53 -2.03 22.84
CA HIS A 924 22.44 -0.96 21.85
C HIS A 924 22.40 -1.49 20.40
N VAL A 925 23.38 -2.29 19.98
CA VAL A 925 23.49 -2.79 18.59
C VAL A 925 23.48 -4.32 18.57
N PRO A 926 22.62 -4.98 17.77
CA PRO A 926 22.72 -6.43 17.54
C PRO A 926 23.90 -6.76 16.62
N ILE A 927 24.75 -7.70 17.03
CA ILE A 927 25.91 -8.16 16.23
C ILE A 927 25.85 -9.66 15.89
N PRO A 928 26.55 -10.11 14.84
CA PRO A 928 26.71 -11.54 14.53
C PRO A 928 27.26 -12.37 15.69
N LEU A 929 26.57 -13.48 16.01
CA LEU A 929 26.87 -14.32 17.16
C LEU A 929 27.63 -15.58 16.76
N PHE A 930 28.94 -15.43 16.56
CA PHE A 930 29.85 -16.54 16.35
C PHE A 930 30.24 -17.17 17.70
N LYS A 931 29.79 -18.40 17.97
CA LYS A 931 30.21 -19.18 19.15
C LYS A 931 31.68 -19.62 19.04
N GLN A 932 32.05 -20.01 17.81
CA GLN A 932 33.32 -20.53 17.34
C GLN A 932 33.42 -20.25 15.81
N PRO A 933 34.61 -20.32 15.18
CA PRO A 933 34.67 -20.49 13.73
C PRO A 933 34.11 -21.86 13.36
N GLU A 934 33.09 -21.90 12.51
CA GLU A 934 32.75 -23.11 11.74
C GLU A 934 33.48 -23.01 10.39
N GLU A 935 34.02 -24.12 9.89
CA GLU A 935 34.61 -24.15 8.55
C GLU A 935 33.51 -24.28 7.49
N PRO A 936 33.59 -23.58 6.33
CA PRO A 936 32.68 -23.80 5.22
C PRO A 936 32.69 -25.28 4.79
N LEU A 937 31.55 -25.79 4.32
CA LEU A 937 31.42 -27.20 3.92
C LEU A 937 32.06 -27.47 2.54
N CYS A 938 33.38 -27.27 2.46
CA CYS A 938 34.22 -27.44 1.27
C CYS A 938 34.17 -28.85 0.65
N LYS A 939 33.66 -29.83 1.39
CA LYS A 939 33.34 -31.18 0.90
C LYS A 939 31.92 -31.51 1.34
N ARG A 940 31.04 -31.81 0.37
CA ARG A 940 29.67 -32.27 0.62
C ARG A 940 29.71 -33.57 1.44
N PHE A 941 29.15 -33.55 2.65
CA PHE A 941 29.04 -34.72 3.54
C PHE A 941 27.94 -35.70 3.08
N PHE A 942 28.00 -36.12 1.82
CA PHE A 942 27.23 -37.25 1.27
C PHE A 942 27.84 -38.58 1.73
N LYS A 943 27.92 -38.80 3.06
CA LYS A 943 27.73 -40.15 3.58
C LYS A 943 26.30 -40.55 3.20
N LYS A 944 26.17 -41.33 2.12
CA LYS A 944 24.92 -41.94 1.65
C LYS A 944 24.24 -42.56 2.87
N MET A 945 23.14 -41.96 3.35
CA MET A 945 22.41 -42.50 4.50
C MET A 945 22.05 -43.96 4.19
N ALA A 946 22.28 -44.85 5.15
CA ALA A 946 22.25 -46.29 4.91
C ALA A 946 20.91 -46.69 4.28
N SER A 947 20.95 -47.18 3.04
CA SER A 947 19.77 -47.29 2.18
C SER A 947 19.01 -48.59 2.41
N SER A 948 18.51 -48.78 3.63
CA SER A 948 17.61 -49.87 4.01
C SER A 948 16.14 -49.63 3.63
N ASP A 949 15.81 -48.41 3.19
CA ASP A 949 14.51 -48.04 2.63
C ASP A 949 14.73 -47.54 1.19
N THR A 950 14.49 -48.44 0.22
CA THR A 950 14.69 -48.17 -1.21
C THR A 950 13.53 -47.41 -1.86
N ASN A 951 12.40 -47.25 -1.17
CA ASN A 951 11.19 -46.64 -1.71
C ASN A 951 10.99 -45.19 -1.25
N ALA A 952 11.80 -44.69 -0.31
CA ALA A 952 11.81 -43.29 0.07
C ALA A 952 12.35 -42.38 -1.06
N PRO A 953 11.55 -41.44 -1.62
CA PRO A 953 12.07 -40.45 -2.56
C PRO A 953 13.18 -39.61 -1.93
N LYS A 954 14.29 -39.48 -2.67
CA LYS A 954 15.51 -38.77 -2.24
C LYS A 954 15.31 -37.27 -2.34
N GLU A 955 15.10 -36.61 -1.20
CA GLU A 955 15.61 -35.28 -0.83
C GLU A 955 14.89 -34.78 0.44
N TRP A 956 15.63 -34.17 1.37
CA TRP A 956 15.06 -33.39 2.47
C TRP A 956 15.04 -31.92 2.06
N VAL A 957 13.90 -31.25 2.16
CA VAL A 957 13.76 -29.89 1.63
C VAL A 957 14.16 -28.85 2.67
N PHE A 958 13.83 -29.08 3.95
CA PHE A 958 14.16 -28.19 5.07
C PHE A 958 14.69 -28.96 6.29
N GLU A 959 15.68 -28.35 6.95
CA GLU A 959 16.08 -28.63 8.34
C GLU A 959 15.47 -27.59 9.29
N ILE A 960 15.14 -28.00 10.53
CA ILE A 960 15.03 -27.09 11.67
C ILE A 960 16.02 -27.51 12.77
N GLY A 961 17.21 -26.90 12.78
CA GLY A 961 18.30 -27.24 13.68
C GLY A 961 18.09 -26.72 15.10
N VAL A 962 17.34 -27.44 15.93
CA VAL A 962 17.21 -27.09 17.37
C VAL A 962 18.33 -27.73 18.17
N ARG A 963 19.51 -27.09 18.13
CA ARG A 963 20.72 -27.50 18.86
C ARG A 963 20.41 -27.62 20.36
N SER A 964 20.32 -28.86 20.85
CA SER A 964 20.10 -29.16 22.27
C SER A 964 21.40 -28.99 23.06
N VAL A 965 21.87 -27.75 23.15
CA VAL A 965 22.71 -27.37 24.29
C VAL A 965 21.85 -27.61 25.52
N ARG A 966 22.29 -28.50 26.42
CA ARG A 966 21.59 -28.75 27.68
C ARG A 966 21.49 -27.42 28.44
N CYS A 967 20.34 -26.77 28.42
CA CYS A 967 20.08 -25.56 29.20
C CYS A 967 19.91 -25.93 30.68
N ILE A 968 21.04 -26.23 31.33
CA ILE A 968 21.15 -26.54 32.76
C ILE A 968 21.13 -25.21 33.53
N VAL A 969 20.00 -24.53 33.49
CA VAL A 969 19.61 -23.51 34.47
C VAL A 969 18.09 -23.63 34.64
N ALA A 970 17.66 -23.90 35.88
CA ALA A 970 16.27 -24.01 36.36
C ALA A 970 15.35 -25.05 35.67
N GLN A 971 14.64 -25.83 36.50
CA GLN A 971 13.49 -26.65 36.09
C GLN A 971 12.19 -25.83 35.95
N GLY A 972 12.25 -24.50 36.09
CA GLY A 972 11.13 -23.59 35.87
C GLY A 972 10.73 -23.43 34.40
N GLN A 973 9.49 -22.99 34.18
CA GLN A 973 8.92 -22.72 32.87
C GLN A 973 9.72 -21.63 32.14
N SER A 974 10.45 -22.00 31.09
CA SER A 974 11.16 -21.04 30.23
C SER A 974 10.41 -20.94 28.90
N PRO A 975 9.77 -19.80 28.56
CA PRO A 975 8.92 -19.65 27.38
C PRO A 975 9.58 -20.05 26.05
N CYS A 976 10.91 -19.98 25.98
CA CYS A 976 11.70 -20.38 24.82
C CYS A 976 11.61 -21.89 24.51
N LYS A 977 11.38 -22.76 25.52
CA LYS A 977 11.19 -24.21 25.31
C LYS A 977 9.87 -24.45 24.56
N ASP A 978 8.79 -23.81 24.99
CA ASP A 978 7.46 -24.03 24.41
C ASP A 978 7.22 -23.23 23.13
N MET A 979 7.83 -22.06 22.95
CA MET A 979 7.86 -21.37 21.65
C MET A 979 8.49 -22.26 20.57
N ARG A 980 9.65 -22.89 20.85
CA ARG A 980 10.30 -23.80 19.89
C ARG A 980 9.45 -25.03 19.59
N LYS A 981 8.75 -25.61 20.59
CA LYS A 981 7.78 -26.70 20.36
C LYS A 981 6.58 -26.22 19.51
N LYS A 982 5.99 -25.06 19.81
CA LYS A 982 4.89 -24.44 19.03
C LYS A 982 5.33 -24.23 17.57
N MET A 983 6.55 -23.74 17.33
CA MET A 983 7.11 -23.57 15.97
C MET A 983 7.36 -24.90 15.25
N ILE A 984 7.92 -25.93 15.91
CA ILE A 984 8.09 -27.27 15.32
C ILE A 984 6.73 -27.85 14.91
N LYS A 985 5.72 -27.78 15.80
CA LYS A 985 4.35 -28.24 15.48
C LYS A 985 3.76 -27.52 14.27
N LEU A 986 3.97 -26.19 14.17
CA LEU A 986 3.46 -25.40 13.04
C LEU A 986 4.16 -25.76 11.72
N VAL A 987 5.49 -25.84 11.70
CA VAL A 987 6.22 -26.15 10.46
C VAL A 987 5.96 -27.58 10.01
N ASN A 988 5.81 -28.54 10.92
CA ASN A 988 5.41 -29.90 10.56
C ASN A 988 4.00 -29.90 9.94
N LYS A 989 3.01 -29.27 10.58
CA LYS A 989 1.64 -29.15 10.03
C LYS A 989 1.61 -28.54 8.61
N GLU A 990 2.36 -27.46 8.39
CA GLU A 990 2.42 -26.82 7.06
C GLU A 990 3.21 -27.65 6.04
N ALA A 991 4.26 -28.35 6.48
CA ALA A 991 5.00 -29.28 5.63
C ALA A 991 4.14 -30.48 5.20
N ASP A 992 3.37 -31.06 6.13
CA ASP A 992 2.39 -32.12 5.86
C ASP A 992 1.34 -31.62 4.84
N ARG A 993 0.81 -30.41 5.03
CA ARG A 993 -0.14 -29.75 4.08
C ARG A 993 0.46 -29.51 2.69
N MET A 994 1.77 -29.31 2.59
CA MET A 994 2.48 -29.11 1.32
C MET A 994 3.08 -30.40 0.73
N GLY A 995 2.93 -31.56 1.38
CA GLY A 995 3.57 -32.81 0.96
C GLY A 995 5.10 -32.82 1.09
N VAL A 996 5.67 -31.93 1.92
CA VAL A 996 7.11 -31.69 2.02
C VAL A 996 7.72 -32.47 3.20
N LYS A 997 8.78 -33.24 2.95
CA LYS A 997 9.55 -33.89 4.02
C LYS A 997 10.46 -32.89 4.75
N VAL A 998 10.17 -32.63 6.02
CA VAL A 998 10.99 -31.81 6.94
C VAL A 998 11.56 -32.69 8.04
N ARG A 999 12.85 -32.51 8.38
CA ARG A 999 13.48 -33.19 9.53
C ARG A 999 13.52 -32.25 10.73
N THR A 1000 12.66 -32.50 11.71
CA THR A 1000 12.69 -31.83 13.03
C THR A 1000 13.20 -32.77 14.11
N GLY A 1001 14.21 -32.36 14.88
CA GLY A 1001 14.74 -33.17 15.99
C GLY A 1001 15.77 -32.44 16.82
N PHE A 1002 16.02 -32.97 18.01
CA PHE A 1002 17.05 -32.50 18.94
C PHE A 1002 18.31 -33.39 18.79
N GLY A 1003 19.02 -33.23 17.67
CA GLY A 1003 20.19 -34.05 17.33
C GLY A 1003 21.41 -33.80 18.23
N SER A 1004 22.43 -34.66 18.08
CA SER A 1004 23.72 -34.49 18.76
C SER A 1004 24.50 -33.27 18.25
N ALA A 1005 25.61 -32.94 18.93
CA ALA A 1005 26.49 -31.84 18.53
C ALA A 1005 27.22 -32.07 17.18
N ASP A 1006 27.21 -33.31 16.68
CA ASP A 1006 27.92 -33.74 15.46
C ASP A 1006 26.97 -34.04 14.30
N GLU A 1007 25.70 -34.38 14.58
CA GLU A 1007 24.70 -34.68 13.54
C GLU A 1007 24.26 -33.42 12.76
N TRP A 1008 24.12 -32.27 13.42
CA TRP A 1008 23.54 -31.07 12.79
C TRP A 1008 24.38 -30.55 11.61
N HIS A 1009 25.71 -30.63 11.66
CA HIS A 1009 26.57 -30.31 10.51
C HIS A 1009 26.23 -31.20 9.30
N GLN A 1010 25.94 -32.48 9.53
CA GLN A 1010 25.53 -33.40 8.46
C GLN A 1010 24.10 -33.12 7.98
N VAL A 1011 23.16 -32.79 8.87
CA VAL A 1011 21.76 -32.47 8.48
C VAL A 1011 21.71 -31.17 7.68
N ALA A 1012 22.37 -30.10 8.16
CA ALA A 1012 22.52 -28.84 7.44
C ALA A 1012 23.20 -29.03 6.07
N GLY A 1013 24.34 -29.74 6.04
CA GLY A 1013 25.09 -30.04 4.81
C GLY A 1013 24.38 -30.95 3.80
N ASN A 1014 23.27 -31.59 4.18
CA ASN A 1014 22.40 -32.38 3.30
C ASN A 1014 21.04 -31.71 3.02
N SER A 1015 20.80 -30.50 3.54
CA SER A 1015 19.56 -29.75 3.34
C SER A 1015 19.70 -28.72 2.23
N LYS A 1016 18.62 -28.47 1.48
CA LYS A 1016 18.60 -27.41 0.44
C LYS A 1016 18.65 -26.00 1.05
N VAL A 1017 17.99 -25.85 2.19
CA VAL A 1017 17.90 -24.63 3.02
C VAL A 1017 17.76 -25.03 4.49
N SER A 1018 18.35 -24.27 5.40
CA SER A 1018 18.19 -24.49 6.85
C SER A 1018 17.33 -23.39 7.46
N LEU A 1019 16.22 -23.77 8.10
CA LEU A 1019 15.37 -22.82 8.80
C LEU A 1019 16.07 -22.35 10.07
N CYS A 1020 16.28 -21.05 10.17
CA CYS A 1020 16.97 -20.37 11.27
C CYS A 1020 15.94 -19.59 12.11
N PRO A 1021 15.11 -20.27 12.93
CA PRO A 1021 14.08 -19.60 13.72
C PRO A 1021 14.71 -18.71 14.80
N ARG A 1022 14.09 -17.55 15.02
CA ARG A 1022 14.46 -16.63 16.11
C ARG A 1022 14.40 -17.35 17.47
N GLY A 1023 15.43 -17.13 18.30
CA GLY A 1023 15.44 -17.53 19.71
C GLY A 1023 14.79 -16.47 20.60
N TYR A 1024 15.39 -16.22 21.77
CA TYR A 1024 15.01 -15.10 22.64
C TYR A 1024 15.51 -13.74 22.10
N GLY A 1025 16.67 -13.74 21.44
CA GLY A 1025 17.35 -12.56 20.93
C GLY A 1025 16.66 -11.83 19.77
N ARG A 1026 17.18 -10.64 19.43
CA ARG A 1026 16.96 -9.99 18.10
C ARG A 1026 17.74 -10.70 16.98
N THR A 1027 18.64 -11.61 17.35
CA THR A 1027 19.53 -12.44 16.51
C THR A 1027 19.37 -13.93 16.88
N ALA A 1028 20.02 -14.83 16.12
CA ALA A 1028 20.07 -16.25 16.44
C ALA A 1028 21.46 -16.83 16.13
N PHE A 1029 22.02 -17.64 17.03
CA PHE A 1029 23.25 -18.44 16.78
C PHE A 1029 23.17 -19.17 15.43
N HIS A 1030 22.07 -19.90 15.21
CA HIS A 1030 21.89 -20.78 14.06
C HIS A 1030 21.92 -20.05 12.72
N LEU A 1031 21.46 -18.79 12.66
CA LEU A 1031 21.57 -17.96 11.47
C LEU A 1031 23.02 -17.76 11.04
N PHE A 1032 23.92 -17.54 12.01
CA PHE A 1032 25.33 -17.31 11.74
C PHE A 1032 26.12 -18.62 11.58
N GLU A 1033 25.76 -19.67 12.32
CA GLU A 1033 26.29 -21.03 12.10
C GLU A 1033 26.06 -21.49 10.64
N ILE A 1034 24.81 -21.41 10.14
CA ILE A 1034 24.46 -21.78 8.76
C ILE A 1034 25.17 -20.91 7.70
N LEU A 1035 25.34 -19.60 7.95
CA LEU A 1035 26.11 -18.72 7.08
C LEU A 1035 27.60 -19.07 7.04
N GLN A 1036 28.22 -19.44 8.17
CA GLN A 1036 29.63 -19.86 8.22
C GLN A 1036 29.87 -21.17 7.46
N LEU A 1037 28.91 -22.11 7.50
CA LEU A 1037 28.96 -23.35 6.73
C LEU A 1037 28.84 -23.15 5.20
N GLY A 1038 28.51 -21.94 4.74
CA GLY A 1038 28.29 -21.63 3.32
C GLY A 1038 26.91 -22.04 2.80
N LEU A 1039 25.95 -22.25 3.70
CA LEU A 1039 24.59 -22.70 3.40
C LEU A 1039 23.61 -21.52 3.31
N ILE A 1040 22.38 -21.78 2.82
CA ILE A 1040 21.33 -20.77 2.68
C ILE A 1040 20.43 -20.79 3.92
N PRO A 1041 20.45 -19.74 4.77
CA PRO A 1041 19.54 -19.61 5.89
C PRO A 1041 18.19 -19.03 5.46
N ILE A 1042 17.11 -19.57 6.04
CA ILE A 1042 15.79 -18.93 6.04
C ILE A 1042 15.55 -18.37 7.44
N HIS A 1043 15.60 -17.05 7.62
CA HIS A 1043 15.40 -16.45 8.93
C HIS A 1043 13.91 -16.17 9.19
N ALA A 1044 13.36 -16.86 10.21
CA ALA A 1044 11.95 -16.73 10.62
C ALA A 1044 11.85 -15.93 11.94
N ARG A 1045 11.24 -14.74 11.85
CA ARG A 1045 10.99 -13.85 13.01
C ARG A 1045 9.54 -14.02 13.49
N SER A 1046 9.37 -14.49 14.73
CA SER A 1046 8.10 -14.37 15.46
C SER A 1046 7.88 -12.93 15.91
N LEU A 1047 6.65 -12.43 15.73
CA LEU A 1047 6.17 -11.12 16.19
C LEU A 1047 5.66 -11.15 17.65
N ILE A 1048 5.32 -12.34 18.18
CA ILE A 1048 4.70 -12.49 19.51
C ILE A 1048 5.63 -11.94 20.61
N GLY A 1049 6.93 -12.24 20.52
CA GLY A 1049 7.95 -11.75 21.46
C GLY A 1049 8.29 -10.26 21.33
N ASP A 1050 7.84 -9.57 20.27
CA ASP A 1050 8.07 -8.12 20.14
C ASP A 1050 6.98 -7.31 20.88
N ARG A 1051 5.72 -7.80 20.91
CA ARG A 1051 4.63 -7.15 21.66
C ARG A 1051 4.90 -7.09 23.17
N TYR A 1052 5.38 -8.19 23.76
CA TYR A 1052 5.73 -8.29 25.18
C TYR A 1052 6.93 -7.43 25.62
N HIS A 1053 7.67 -6.80 24.69
CA HIS A 1053 8.92 -6.11 25.00
C HIS A 1053 8.96 -4.64 24.54
N CYS A 1054 8.14 -4.22 23.59
CA CYS A 1054 7.95 -2.79 23.29
C CYS A 1054 7.28 -2.02 24.44
N SER A 1055 6.46 -2.67 25.26
CA SER A 1055 5.77 -2.06 26.41
C SER A 1055 6.68 -1.67 27.57
N ILE A 1056 7.78 -2.41 27.79
CA ILE A 1056 8.65 -2.27 28.98
C ILE A 1056 9.70 -1.15 28.81
N LEU A 1057 9.85 -0.59 27.60
CA LEU A 1057 10.89 0.39 27.26
C LEU A 1057 10.38 1.77 26.82
N GLN A 1058 9.08 2.06 26.91
CA GLN A 1058 8.60 3.43 26.72
C GLN A 1058 8.85 4.28 27.97
N PRO A 1059 9.50 5.43 27.78
CA PRO A 1059 8.76 6.68 27.95
C PRO A 1059 8.83 7.57 26.69
N LYS A 1060 7.66 7.96 26.18
CA LYS A 1060 7.38 9.05 25.22
C LYS A 1060 8.51 9.40 24.22
N LEU A 1061 8.55 8.69 23.09
CA LEU A 1061 9.25 9.13 21.88
C LEU A 1061 8.29 9.05 20.68
N ASN A 1062 8.14 10.16 19.95
CA ASN A 1062 7.36 10.20 18.72
C ASN A 1062 8.04 9.38 17.61
N ALA A 1063 7.24 8.74 16.76
CA ALA A 1063 7.74 7.73 15.83
C ALA A 1063 8.51 8.32 14.63
N GLN A 1064 9.84 8.24 14.66
CA GLN A 1064 10.70 8.30 13.46
C GLN A 1064 11.40 6.96 13.25
N ALA A 1065 10.94 6.20 12.26
CA ALA A 1065 11.45 4.85 11.96
C ALA A 1065 12.64 4.87 10.98
N SER A 1066 13.83 5.25 11.45
CA SER A 1066 15.03 5.23 10.60
C SER A 1066 15.61 3.81 10.42
N SER A 1067 15.46 3.24 9.23
CA SER A 1067 16.18 2.01 8.84
C SER A 1067 17.64 2.34 8.46
N GLN A 1068 18.61 1.76 9.17
CA GLN A 1068 20.03 1.81 8.80
C GLN A 1068 20.63 0.41 8.73
N THR A 1069 21.11 0.03 7.54
CA THR A 1069 21.78 -1.25 7.28
C THR A 1069 23.29 -1.11 7.43
N PHE A 1070 23.89 -1.83 8.38
CA PHE A 1070 25.34 -1.81 8.58
C PHE A 1070 26.08 -2.68 7.55
N HIS A 1071 27.01 -2.07 6.80
CA HIS A 1071 28.02 -2.79 6.04
C HIS A 1071 29.37 -2.79 6.79
N ALA A 1072 29.75 -3.93 7.36
CA ALA A 1072 31.08 -4.13 7.93
C ALA A 1072 31.99 -4.84 6.90
N GLY A 1073 33.04 -4.14 6.43
CA GLY A 1073 34.03 -4.72 5.53
C GLY A 1073 35.08 -5.53 6.28
N LEU A 1074 35.32 -6.77 5.84
CA LEU A 1074 36.44 -7.61 6.28
C LEU A 1074 37.54 -7.67 5.20
N PRO A 1075 38.82 -7.87 5.57
CA PRO A 1075 39.91 -7.98 4.59
C PRO A 1075 39.78 -9.22 3.71
N ARG A 1076 40.17 -9.12 2.43
CA ARG A 1076 40.19 -10.26 1.50
C ARG A 1076 41.53 -10.99 1.55
N HIS A 1077 41.47 -12.32 1.65
CA HIS A 1077 42.52 -13.22 1.14
C HIS A 1077 42.01 -13.91 -0.15
N PRO A 1078 42.89 -14.37 -1.05
CA PRO A 1078 42.49 -14.75 -2.40
C PRO A 1078 42.07 -16.23 -2.51
N LEU A 1079 40.78 -16.48 -2.76
CA LEU A 1079 40.25 -17.72 -3.36
C LEU A 1079 38.96 -17.38 -4.14
N ASP A 1080 39.11 -16.99 -5.40
CA ASP A 1080 38.00 -16.66 -6.29
C ASP A 1080 37.35 -17.94 -6.86
N THR A 1081 36.31 -18.50 -6.19
CA THR A 1081 35.36 -19.47 -6.81
C THR A 1081 34.07 -19.75 -6.00
N LEU A 1082 33.48 -18.77 -5.30
CA LEU A 1082 32.20 -18.97 -4.60
C LEU A 1082 31.12 -17.92 -4.94
N ARG A 1083 29.88 -18.41 -5.13
CA ARG A 1083 28.68 -17.57 -5.29
C ARG A 1083 28.33 -16.91 -3.95
N ARG A 1084 27.79 -15.69 -3.99
CA ARG A 1084 27.29 -15.01 -2.78
C ARG A 1084 26.07 -15.77 -2.21
N PRO A 1085 26.00 -16.07 -0.90
CA PRO A 1085 24.79 -16.61 -0.31
C PRO A 1085 23.69 -15.54 -0.25
N HIS A 1086 22.46 -15.91 -0.61
CA HIS A 1086 21.29 -15.04 -0.49
C HIS A 1086 20.61 -15.29 0.86
N LEU A 1087 20.30 -14.23 1.61
CA LEU A 1087 19.49 -14.31 2.83
C LEU A 1087 18.01 -14.23 2.47
N VAL A 1088 17.23 -15.26 2.83
CA VAL A 1088 15.77 -15.25 2.65
C VAL A 1088 15.11 -14.99 4.01
N GLN A 1089 14.36 -13.88 4.11
CA GLN A 1089 13.62 -13.51 5.31
C GLN A 1089 12.13 -13.79 5.11
N ILE A 1090 11.55 -14.64 5.97
CA ILE A 1090 10.11 -14.98 5.92
C ILE A 1090 9.42 -14.43 7.18
N LYS A 1091 8.41 -13.59 6.98
CA LYS A 1091 7.52 -13.10 8.04
C LYS A 1091 6.41 -14.12 8.27
N PHE A 1092 6.26 -14.59 9.50
CA PHE A 1092 5.11 -15.41 9.91
C PHE A 1092 4.17 -14.59 10.80
N GLN A 1093 2.97 -14.29 10.30
CA GLN A 1093 1.86 -13.79 11.13
C GLN A 1093 1.06 -14.98 11.66
N THR A 1094 1.45 -15.49 12.83
CA THR A 1094 0.58 -16.37 13.62
C THR A 1094 -0.38 -15.52 14.44
N ALA A 1095 -1.63 -15.46 14.01
CA ALA A 1095 -2.74 -15.19 14.92
C ALA A 1095 -2.91 -16.43 15.82
N LEU A 1096 -2.73 -16.26 17.13
CA LEU A 1096 -3.00 -17.28 18.14
C LEU A 1096 -3.71 -16.62 19.31
N TYR A 1097 -4.80 -17.25 19.74
CA TYR A 1097 -5.44 -16.97 21.02
C TYR A 1097 -4.50 -17.35 22.17
N GLU A 1098 -4.43 -16.52 23.20
CA GLU A 1098 -4.25 -16.95 24.60
C GLU A 1098 -5.28 -16.18 25.44
N PRO A 1099 -6.14 -16.85 26.22
CA PRO A 1099 -6.96 -16.21 27.24
C PRO A 1099 -6.15 -15.99 28.52
N GLU A 1100 -6.52 -14.97 29.28
CA GLU A 1100 -6.23 -14.73 30.72
C GLU A 1100 -4.82 -15.04 31.25
N LEU A 1101 -4.01 -13.98 31.42
CA LEU A 1101 -3.21 -13.73 32.64
C LEU A 1101 -2.75 -12.26 32.72
#